data_AF-A0A1V4RX36-F1
#
_entry.id   AF-A0A1V4RX36-F1
#
_cell.length_a   1.000
_cell.length_b   1.000
_cell.length_c   1.000
_cell.angle_alpha   90.00
_cell.angle_beta   90.00
_cell.angle_gamma   90.00
#
_symmetry.space_group_name_H-M   'P 1'
#
loop_
_entity.id
_entity.type
_entity.pdbx_description
1 polymer ?
#
loop_
_entity_poly.entity_id
_entity_poly.type
_entity_poly.pdbx_seq_one_letter_code
_entity_poly.pdbx_strand_id
1 'polypeptide(L)'
;MTPLAPQKKVLVSTDFTDSEHGQVGCSICHGGNESGMDKPVAHKGMIPQPSINNLDDACSDCHEEITQTIASSLHFSLSTFKTIVDSRSDGSNQEMLDMARERHCGDCHTSCGGCHVSRPKSVGGGFVDGHNFNRKPQFLNQCTACHGSRIGNEYTGKRGQGDVHAFKGNMHCVACHDADEMHAPAPKNAKNRYDLPEQARCTDCHKDLVYGSIRDHNIHIGKVQCQVCHSQTYTNCYSCHTGDDKEGLPYYTNQQDLETMKIGLNPDNTEPGAPYTYMLVRHVPADQKLFEHYGKNVQNQFDKIPNWKRTSPHNILRKTWQNANCNHCHGNRDLFLEDKDLLDYEKAANRLVVVPDNRVPARVARTKAVDINTNRVKKERIVDVNWLKENLGSPGIIVVDVRDKGSYDAGHIEGAVFLDPITELRWPWDSETPQELLKPDQIGDILGKKGVSSTSHIVVYDNDAWRAAFALSVLEYAGVKTFSFLKGGIQTWRLSGLPLSTKPTPVKAATFDIKPRTEFVVDNHFIQKNMDTPNVVIVDIRTLDQSKKLTSHPNALRAGRIPGSVEFPVFGLFMDHADLKPPEQLLYSLKNRGITPDKTVILTCNTGTWAGAGFFMLRYLGFEDVRMHDASWVGWEKFVRYPGCRYP
;
A
#
# COMPACT_ATOMS: atom_id res chain seq x y z
N MET A 1 -21.83 -17.92 -9.86
CA MET A 1 -22.88 -17.10 -10.50
C MET A 1 -22.81 -17.31 -12.00
N THR A 2 -23.95 -17.51 -12.68
CA THR A 2 -24.01 -17.58 -14.14
C THR A 2 -23.52 -16.27 -14.75
N PRO A 3 -22.71 -16.28 -15.83
CA PRO A 3 -22.30 -15.05 -16.50
C PRO A 3 -23.51 -14.22 -16.92
N LEU A 4 -23.47 -12.91 -16.68
CA LEU A 4 -24.50 -12.01 -17.16
C LEU A 4 -24.69 -12.16 -18.68
N ALA A 5 -25.92 -12.03 -19.15
CA ALA A 5 -26.19 -11.92 -20.58
C ALA A 5 -25.47 -10.68 -21.14
N PRO A 6 -24.91 -10.70 -22.37
CA PRO A 6 -24.09 -9.61 -22.91
C PRO A 6 -24.70 -8.21 -22.79
N GLN A 7 -26.02 -8.07 -23.02
CA GLN A 7 -26.76 -6.82 -22.88
C GLN A 7 -26.78 -6.28 -21.45
N LYS A 8 -26.77 -7.16 -20.43
CA LYS A 8 -26.66 -6.78 -19.01
C LYS A 8 -25.23 -6.44 -18.58
N LYS A 9 -24.23 -6.71 -19.44
CA LYS A 9 -22.84 -6.27 -19.24
C LYS A 9 -22.60 -4.87 -19.82
N VAL A 10 -23.44 -4.44 -20.74
CA VAL A 10 -23.34 -3.17 -21.47
C VAL A 10 -24.26 -2.12 -20.82
N LEU A 11 -25.52 -2.48 -20.59
CA LEU A 11 -26.52 -1.63 -19.94
C LEU A 11 -26.75 -2.14 -18.50
N VAL A 12 -26.30 -1.35 -17.52
CA VAL A 12 -26.41 -1.71 -16.09
C VAL A 12 -27.65 -1.08 -15.44
N SER A 13 -28.11 0.07 -15.95
CA SER A 13 -29.36 0.73 -15.54
C SER A 13 -30.10 1.28 -16.76
N THR A 14 -31.43 1.34 -16.68
CA THR A 14 -32.26 2.07 -17.65
C THR A 14 -31.97 3.57 -17.64
N ASP A 15 -31.51 4.12 -16.51
CA ASP A 15 -31.17 5.55 -16.41
C ASP A 15 -30.06 5.98 -17.38
N PHE A 16 -29.26 5.04 -17.89
CA PHE A 16 -28.26 5.35 -18.91
C PHE A 16 -28.90 5.95 -20.17
N THR A 17 -30.07 5.45 -20.60
CA THR A 17 -30.74 5.98 -21.81
C THR A 17 -31.25 7.41 -21.62
N ASP A 18 -31.35 7.86 -20.37
CA ASP A 18 -31.70 9.25 -20.05
C ASP A 18 -30.47 10.18 -20.04
N SER A 19 -29.26 9.63 -20.04
CA SER A 19 -28.02 10.40 -20.11
C SER A 19 -27.73 10.91 -21.52
N GLU A 20 -27.00 12.02 -21.63
CA GLU A 20 -26.57 12.60 -22.92
C GLU A 20 -25.92 11.54 -23.83
N HIS A 21 -25.04 10.70 -23.29
CA HIS A 21 -24.36 9.65 -24.07
C HIS A 21 -25.26 8.46 -24.40
N GLY A 22 -26.30 8.20 -23.61
CA GLY A 22 -27.24 7.11 -23.87
C GLY A 22 -28.36 7.45 -24.87
N GLN A 23 -28.55 8.75 -25.15
CA GLN A 23 -29.45 9.22 -26.21
C GLN A 23 -28.80 9.17 -27.60
N VAL A 24 -27.47 9.04 -27.66
CA VAL A 24 -26.70 8.92 -28.90
C VAL A 24 -26.71 7.45 -29.35
N GLY A 25 -27.04 7.22 -30.63
CA GLY A 25 -27.00 5.89 -31.23
C GLY A 25 -25.60 5.28 -31.18
N CYS A 26 -25.49 4.00 -30.87
CA CYS A 26 -24.18 3.32 -30.76
C CYS A 26 -23.30 3.49 -32.00
N SER A 27 -23.92 3.59 -33.20
CA SER A 27 -23.19 3.72 -34.46
C SER A 27 -22.53 5.08 -34.66
N ILE A 28 -22.99 6.12 -33.97
CA ILE A 28 -22.38 7.46 -34.05
C ILE A 28 -20.95 7.38 -33.51
N CYS A 29 -20.77 6.69 -32.38
CA CYS A 29 -19.44 6.53 -31.79
C CYS A 29 -18.68 5.35 -32.41
N HIS A 30 -19.35 4.20 -32.54
CA HIS A 30 -18.71 2.94 -32.89
C HIS A 30 -18.82 2.56 -34.37
N GLY A 31 -19.51 3.33 -35.22
CA GLY A 31 -19.83 2.90 -36.58
C GLY A 31 -20.68 1.63 -36.62
N GLY A 32 -20.51 0.83 -37.67
CA GLY A 32 -21.33 -0.36 -37.89
C GLY A 32 -22.57 -0.11 -38.75
N ASN A 33 -23.50 -1.06 -38.75
CA ASN A 33 -24.72 -0.99 -39.54
C ASN A 33 -25.96 -1.05 -38.63
N GLU A 34 -26.59 0.10 -38.38
CA GLU A 34 -27.78 0.21 -37.53
C GLU A 34 -28.98 -0.62 -38.03
N SER A 35 -29.04 -0.88 -39.33
CA SER A 35 -30.10 -1.69 -39.94
C SER A 35 -29.85 -3.21 -39.86
N GLY A 36 -28.72 -3.63 -39.28
CA GLY A 36 -28.38 -5.04 -39.13
C GLY A 36 -29.26 -5.74 -38.11
N MET A 37 -29.97 -6.80 -38.53
CA MET A 37 -30.85 -7.58 -37.64
C MET A 37 -30.14 -8.69 -36.86
N ASP A 38 -28.86 -8.96 -37.18
CA ASP A 38 -28.01 -9.89 -36.45
C ASP A 38 -26.64 -9.28 -36.15
N LYS A 39 -25.91 -9.90 -35.21
CA LYS A 39 -24.62 -9.41 -34.72
C LYS A 39 -23.58 -9.25 -35.84
N PRO A 40 -23.32 -10.25 -36.71
CA PRO A 40 -22.38 -10.08 -37.81
C PRO A 40 -22.70 -8.90 -38.74
N VAL A 41 -23.97 -8.73 -39.10
CA VAL A 41 -24.38 -7.64 -39.99
C VAL A 41 -24.30 -6.29 -39.28
N ALA A 42 -24.80 -6.20 -38.04
CA ALA A 42 -24.79 -4.96 -37.26
C ALA A 42 -23.38 -4.48 -36.92
N HIS A 43 -22.45 -5.41 -36.66
CA HIS A 43 -21.06 -5.08 -36.33
C HIS A 43 -20.14 -4.93 -37.54
N LYS A 44 -20.65 -5.07 -38.77
CA LYS A 44 -19.84 -4.87 -39.97
C LYS A 44 -19.38 -3.40 -40.03
N GLY A 45 -18.07 -3.17 -39.90
CA GLY A 45 -17.48 -1.82 -39.85
C GLY A 45 -17.52 -1.16 -38.48
N MET A 46 -17.83 -1.92 -37.41
CA MET A 46 -17.79 -1.39 -36.05
C MET A 46 -16.35 -1.19 -35.55
N ILE A 47 -16.11 -0.05 -34.90
CA ILE A 47 -14.89 0.41 -34.27
C ILE A 47 -15.00 0.13 -32.75
N PRO A 48 -14.31 -0.89 -32.21
CA PRO A 48 -14.49 -1.27 -30.80
C PRO A 48 -13.95 -0.25 -29.78
N GLN A 49 -12.99 0.59 -30.18
CA GLN A 49 -12.33 1.58 -29.31
C GLN A 49 -12.32 2.96 -29.98
N PRO A 50 -13.47 3.65 -30.05
CA PRO A 50 -13.59 4.89 -30.82
C PRO A 50 -12.78 6.04 -30.23
N SER A 51 -12.65 6.11 -28.90
CA SER A 51 -11.76 7.09 -28.22
C SER A 51 -10.26 6.96 -28.52
N ILE A 52 -9.86 5.94 -29.29
CA ILE A 52 -8.48 5.76 -29.78
C ILE A 52 -8.48 5.84 -31.30
N ASN A 53 -9.37 5.09 -31.95
CA ASN A 53 -9.32 4.84 -33.39
C ASN A 53 -10.21 5.78 -34.22
N ASN A 54 -11.00 6.63 -33.57
CA ASN A 54 -11.97 7.52 -34.22
C ASN A 54 -12.26 8.76 -33.37
N LEU A 55 -11.24 9.30 -32.70
CA LEU A 55 -11.43 10.36 -31.70
C LEU A 55 -12.11 11.59 -32.29
N ASP A 56 -11.69 11.99 -33.49
CA ASP A 56 -12.20 13.19 -34.15
C ASP A 56 -13.69 13.05 -34.49
N ASP A 57 -14.06 12.01 -35.22
CA ASP A 57 -15.44 11.82 -35.67
C ASP A 57 -16.38 11.37 -34.54
N ALA A 58 -15.87 10.71 -33.49
CA ALA A 58 -16.70 10.16 -32.41
C ALA A 58 -16.86 11.11 -31.20
N CYS A 59 -15.96 12.07 -31.00
CA CYS A 59 -15.92 12.87 -29.77
C CYS A 59 -15.77 14.37 -29.98
N SER A 60 -15.12 14.84 -31.07
CA SER A 60 -14.76 16.26 -31.20
C SER A 60 -15.95 17.19 -31.30
N ASP A 61 -17.08 16.76 -31.87
CA ASP A 61 -18.29 17.59 -31.99
C ASP A 61 -18.84 18.06 -30.63
N CYS A 62 -18.62 17.27 -29.57
CA CYS A 62 -19.10 17.58 -28.21
C CYS A 62 -17.96 17.96 -27.24
N HIS A 63 -16.72 17.60 -27.56
CA HIS A 63 -15.56 17.72 -26.67
C HIS A 63 -14.34 18.36 -27.36
N GLU A 64 -14.59 19.29 -28.30
CA GLU A 64 -13.59 19.91 -29.18
C GLU A 64 -12.30 20.33 -28.47
N GLU A 65 -12.40 21.09 -27.38
CA GLU A 65 -11.21 21.59 -26.65
C GLU A 65 -10.34 20.45 -26.10
N ILE A 66 -10.97 19.40 -25.56
CA ILE A 66 -10.25 18.27 -24.96
C ILE A 66 -9.66 17.38 -26.03
N THR A 67 -10.38 17.12 -27.13
CA THR A 67 -9.90 16.24 -28.20
C THR A 67 -8.71 16.84 -28.95
N GLN A 68 -8.60 18.17 -29.02
CA GLN A 68 -7.45 18.86 -29.59
C GLN A 68 -6.13 18.64 -28.81
N THR A 69 -6.19 18.43 -27.49
CA THR A 69 -4.98 18.33 -26.66
C THR A 69 -4.67 16.91 -26.20
N ILE A 70 -5.70 16.07 -26.01
CA ILE A 70 -5.59 14.78 -25.32
C ILE A 70 -4.55 13.84 -25.95
N ALA A 71 -4.45 13.81 -27.29
CA ALA A 71 -3.50 12.94 -27.99
C ALA A 71 -2.04 13.22 -27.61
N SER A 72 -1.75 14.46 -27.21
CA SER A 72 -0.43 14.90 -26.75
C SER A 72 -0.30 14.94 -25.22
N SER A 73 -1.37 14.68 -24.47
CA SER A 73 -1.31 14.59 -23.00
C SER A 73 -0.36 13.49 -22.53
N LEU A 74 0.13 13.62 -21.29
CA LEU A 74 1.06 12.64 -20.74
C LEU A 74 0.43 11.25 -20.54
N HIS A 75 -0.86 11.16 -20.19
CA HIS A 75 -1.54 9.88 -19.96
C HIS A 75 -1.86 9.14 -21.27
N PHE A 76 -2.07 9.87 -22.37
CA PHE A 76 -2.32 9.27 -23.67
C PHE A 76 -1.03 8.93 -24.42
N SER A 77 -0.05 9.84 -24.43
CA SER A 77 1.18 9.70 -25.23
C SER A 77 2.29 8.91 -24.54
N LEU A 78 2.34 8.93 -23.19
CA LEU A 78 3.49 8.51 -22.38
C LEU A 78 4.85 9.04 -22.91
N SER A 79 4.86 10.22 -23.55
CA SER A 79 6.04 10.78 -24.22
C SER A 79 7.26 10.93 -23.29
N THR A 80 7.04 11.34 -22.04
CA THR A 80 8.11 11.46 -21.03
C THR A 80 8.62 10.10 -20.55
N PHE A 81 7.78 9.06 -20.55
CA PHE A 81 8.22 7.71 -20.24
C PHE A 81 9.15 7.18 -21.33
N LYS A 82 8.78 7.36 -22.60
CA LYS A 82 9.64 7.04 -23.76
C LYS A 82 10.97 7.79 -23.65
N THR A 83 10.92 9.10 -23.42
CA THR A 83 12.11 9.95 -23.26
C THR A 83 13.08 9.41 -22.20
N ILE A 84 12.56 8.99 -21.04
CA ILE A 84 13.38 8.44 -19.95
C ILE A 84 13.98 7.08 -20.32
N VAL A 85 13.22 6.20 -20.97
CA VAL A 85 13.71 4.88 -21.40
C VAL A 85 14.81 5.04 -22.45
N ASP A 86 14.56 5.85 -23.48
CA ASP A 86 15.50 6.11 -24.58
C ASP A 86 16.77 6.82 -24.10
N SER A 87 16.69 7.65 -23.06
CA SER A 87 17.87 8.34 -22.51
C SER A 87 18.96 7.38 -22.04
N ARG A 88 18.64 6.11 -21.77
CA ARG A 88 19.60 5.07 -21.39
C ARG A 88 20.20 4.34 -22.60
N SER A 89 19.96 4.79 -23.82
CA SER A 89 20.57 4.27 -25.04
C SER A 89 21.21 5.38 -25.86
N ASP A 90 22.18 5.01 -26.69
CA ASP A 90 22.76 5.88 -27.73
C ASP A 90 21.91 5.94 -29.02
N GLY A 91 20.78 5.23 -29.05
CA GLY A 91 19.87 5.13 -30.20
C GLY A 91 20.12 3.92 -31.10
N SER A 92 21.21 3.18 -30.89
CA SER A 92 21.50 1.96 -31.68
C SER A 92 20.51 0.83 -31.46
N ASN A 93 19.80 0.82 -30.32
CA ASN A 93 18.85 -0.22 -29.93
C ASN A 93 17.38 0.25 -29.95
N GLN A 94 17.06 1.29 -30.73
CA GLN A 94 15.73 1.93 -30.67
C GLN A 94 14.58 0.95 -30.98
N GLU A 95 14.75 0.08 -31.97
CA GLU A 95 13.74 -0.94 -32.32
C GLU A 95 13.44 -1.88 -31.14
N MET A 96 14.48 -2.34 -30.43
CA MET A 96 14.33 -3.19 -29.25
C MET A 96 13.63 -2.46 -28.10
N LEU A 97 13.97 -1.18 -27.89
CA LEU A 97 13.33 -0.35 -26.87
C LEU A 97 11.85 -0.10 -27.19
N ASP A 98 11.51 0.18 -28.45
CA ASP A 98 10.13 0.40 -28.85
C ASP A 98 9.30 -0.87 -28.73
N MET A 99 9.84 -2.03 -29.16
CA MET A 99 9.19 -3.33 -28.95
C MET A 99 8.96 -3.62 -27.45
N ALA A 100 10.00 -3.44 -26.62
CA ALA A 100 9.90 -3.70 -25.18
C ALA A 100 8.90 -2.76 -24.49
N ARG A 101 8.92 -1.47 -24.86
CA ARG A 101 8.00 -0.47 -24.32
C ARG A 101 6.57 -0.76 -24.73
N GLU A 102 6.31 -1.06 -26.00
CA GLU A 102 4.97 -1.37 -26.48
C GLU A 102 4.41 -2.62 -25.77
N ARG A 103 5.24 -3.66 -25.64
CA ARG A 103 4.82 -4.96 -25.07
C ARG A 103 4.68 -4.97 -23.55
N HIS A 104 5.55 -4.27 -22.80
CA HIS A 104 5.54 -4.34 -21.33
C HIS A 104 5.07 -3.06 -20.64
N CYS A 105 5.08 -1.92 -21.33
CA CYS A 105 4.77 -0.61 -20.73
C CYS A 105 3.57 0.08 -21.39
N GLY A 106 3.18 -0.35 -22.60
CA GLY A 106 2.05 0.18 -23.35
C GLY A 106 0.70 -0.08 -22.68
N ASP A 107 0.60 -1.09 -21.81
CA ASP A 107 -0.65 -1.44 -21.11
C ASP A 107 -1.14 -0.38 -20.12
N CYS A 108 -0.28 0.59 -19.77
CA CYS A 108 -0.65 1.74 -18.95
C CYS A 108 -1.14 2.94 -19.78
N HIS A 109 -0.99 2.94 -21.11
CA HIS A 109 -1.62 3.95 -21.97
C HIS A 109 -3.13 3.87 -21.82
N THR A 110 -3.77 5.04 -21.77
CA THR A 110 -5.22 5.12 -21.61
C THR A 110 -5.81 6.16 -22.55
N SER A 111 -7.06 5.94 -22.95
CA SER A 111 -7.87 6.86 -23.74
C SER A 111 -9.02 7.41 -22.89
N CYS A 112 -9.88 8.25 -23.49
CA CYS A 112 -11.11 8.69 -22.83
C CYS A 112 -11.95 7.50 -22.35
N GLY A 113 -12.09 6.45 -23.18
CA GLY A 113 -12.79 5.22 -22.79
C GLY A 113 -12.10 4.46 -21.65
N GLY A 114 -10.76 4.47 -21.60
CA GLY A 114 -9.98 3.85 -20.53
C GLY A 114 -10.10 4.59 -19.19
N CYS A 115 -10.31 5.91 -19.22
CA CYS A 115 -10.45 6.73 -18.02
C CYS A 115 -11.90 6.92 -17.56
N HIS A 116 -12.89 6.85 -18.47
CA HIS A 116 -14.26 7.24 -18.14
C HIS A 116 -15.27 6.08 -18.22
N VAL A 117 -14.96 4.98 -18.91
CA VAL A 117 -15.95 3.92 -19.19
C VAL A 117 -15.45 2.53 -18.76
N SER A 118 -14.18 2.25 -19.00
CA SER A 118 -13.59 0.93 -18.85
C SER A 118 -12.44 0.90 -17.84
N ARG A 119 -12.05 -0.31 -17.46
CA ARG A 119 -10.85 -0.60 -16.68
C ARG A 119 -9.68 -0.86 -17.62
N PRO A 120 -8.44 -0.55 -17.20
CA PRO A 120 -7.24 -0.91 -17.94
C PRO A 120 -7.15 -2.41 -18.23
N LYS A 121 -6.63 -2.79 -19.40
CA LYS A 121 -6.44 -4.21 -19.78
C LYS A 121 -5.51 -4.94 -18.81
N SER A 122 -4.50 -4.26 -18.29
CA SER A 122 -3.54 -4.76 -17.30
C SER A 122 -4.16 -5.30 -16.01
N VAL A 123 -5.41 -4.92 -15.70
CA VAL A 123 -6.15 -5.42 -14.52
C VAL A 123 -7.38 -6.25 -14.89
N GLY A 124 -7.37 -6.83 -16.10
CA GLY A 124 -8.43 -7.70 -16.62
C GLY A 124 -9.48 -6.97 -17.48
N GLY A 125 -9.36 -5.65 -17.67
CA GLY A 125 -10.28 -4.86 -18.49
C GLY A 125 -11.74 -4.90 -18.05
N GLY A 126 -12.63 -4.66 -19.01
CA GLY A 126 -14.09 -4.64 -18.80
C GLY A 126 -14.62 -3.27 -18.40
N PHE A 127 -15.95 -3.13 -18.40
CA PHE A 127 -16.63 -1.92 -18.01
C PHE A 127 -16.58 -1.69 -16.49
N VAL A 128 -16.47 -0.42 -16.10
CA VAL A 128 -16.50 -0.02 -14.69
C VAL A 128 -17.93 -0.06 -14.15
N ASP A 129 -18.88 0.49 -14.91
CA ASP A 129 -20.30 0.54 -14.57
C ASP A 129 -21.16 0.44 -15.85
N GLY A 130 -20.95 -0.64 -16.61
CA GLY A 130 -21.47 -0.73 -17.98
C GLY A 130 -20.91 0.37 -18.89
N HIS A 131 -21.66 0.78 -19.90
CA HIS A 131 -21.31 1.88 -20.80
C HIS A 131 -21.53 3.29 -20.22
N ASN A 132 -21.76 3.41 -18.90
CA ASN A 132 -21.88 4.74 -18.27
C ASN A 132 -20.56 5.51 -18.38
N PHE A 133 -20.63 6.74 -18.90
CA PHE A 133 -19.52 7.66 -18.97
C PHE A 133 -19.36 8.38 -17.62
N ASN A 134 -18.35 7.97 -16.86
CA ASN A 134 -18.03 8.55 -15.57
C ASN A 134 -17.24 9.85 -15.77
N ARG A 135 -17.89 11.00 -15.63
CA ARG A 135 -17.22 12.32 -15.73
C ARG A 135 -15.94 12.40 -14.87
N LYS A 136 -15.97 11.81 -13.67
CA LYS A 136 -14.78 11.65 -12.82
C LYS A 136 -14.37 10.18 -12.79
N PRO A 137 -13.13 9.83 -13.18
CA PRO A 137 -12.63 8.47 -13.09
C PRO A 137 -12.76 7.91 -11.67
N GLN A 138 -13.14 6.64 -11.57
CA GLN A 138 -13.19 5.92 -10.30
C GLN A 138 -11.79 5.70 -9.76
N PHE A 139 -11.59 6.14 -8.51
CA PHE A 139 -10.33 6.03 -7.80
C PHE A 139 -9.73 4.61 -7.85
N LEU A 140 -10.50 3.59 -7.48
CA LEU A 140 -9.98 2.21 -7.40
C LEU A 140 -9.78 1.57 -8.77
N ASN A 141 -10.82 1.66 -9.61
CA ASN A 141 -10.90 0.87 -10.82
C ASN A 141 -10.16 1.46 -12.02
N GLN A 142 -9.82 2.75 -11.98
CA GLN A 142 -9.13 3.45 -13.08
C GLN A 142 -7.79 4.03 -12.61
N CYS A 143 -7.77 4.86 -11.56
CA CYS A 143 -6.51 5.47 -11.10
C CYS A 143 -5.57 4.44 -10.47
N THR A 144 -5.99 3.73 -9.42
CA THR A 144 -5.11 2.77 -8.74
C THR A 144 -4.90 1.48 -9.54
N ALA A 145 -5.72 1.22 -10.55
CA ALA A 145 -5.50 0.13 -11.48
C ALA A 145 -4.22 0.34 -12.31
N CYS A 146 -3.98 1.56 -12.81
CA CYS A 146 -2.75 1.89 -13.55
C CYS A 146 -1.58 2.23 -12.61
N HIS A 147 -1.81 3.02 -11.56
CA HIS A 147 -0.74 3.47 -10.66
C HIS A 147 -0.38 2.45 -9.56
N GLY A 148 -1.13 1.35 -9.51
CA GLY A 148 -0.79 0.08 -8.90
C GLY A 148 -0.46 0.10 -7.41
N SER A 149 0.36 -0.88 -7.03
CA SER A 149 0.76 -1.21 -5.67
C SER A 149 1.73 -0.21 -5.01
N ARG A 150 2.22 0.79 -5.73
CA ARG A 150 3.03 1.86 -5.14
C ARG A 150 2.13 3.00 -4.68
N ILE A 151 1.48 3.66 -5.64
CA ILE A 151 0.70 4.86 -5.35
C ILE A 151 -0.59 4.52 -4.60
N GLY A 152 -1.36 3.55 -5.09
CA GLY A 152 -2.61 3.16 -4.47
C GLY A 152 -2.43 2.61 -3.06
N ASN A 153 -1.38 1.81 -2.83
CA ASN A 153 -1.14 1.23 -1.51
C ASN A 153 -0.63 2.26 -0.49
N GLU A 154 0.26 3.17 -0.91
CA GLU A 154 0.71 4.30 -0.09
C GLU A 154 -0.49 5.18 0.29
N TYR A 155 -1.36 5.53 -0.68
CA TYR A 155 -2.51 6.41 -0.47
C TYR A 155 -3.54 5.82 0.48
N THR A 156 -3.83 4.53 0.31
CA THR A 156 -4.86 3.82 1.09
C THR A 156 -4.32 3.26 2.41
N GLY A 157 -3.03 3.41 2.72
CA GLY A 157 -2.44 2.84 3.92
C GLY A 157 -2.37 1.30 3.90
N LYS A 158 -2.27 0.70 2.71
CA LYS A 158 -1.78 -0.68 2.53
C LYS A 158 -0.27 -0.76 2.71
N ARG A 159 0.41 0.39 2.72
CA ARG A 159 1.78 0.61 3.21
C ARG A 159 1.82 1.90 4.02
N GLY A 160 2.30 1.84 5.26
CA GLY A 160 2.24 2.98 6.18
C GLY A 160 0.81 3.38 6.60
N GLN A 161 0.62 4.63 7.01
CA GLN A 161 -0.61 5.12 7.65
C GLN A 161 -1.65 5.71 6.69
N GLY A 162 -1.40 5.66 5.37
CA GLY A 162 -2.22 6.32 4.36
C GLY A 162 -1.99 7.83 4.29
N ASP A 163 -2.61 8.48 3.29
CA ASP A 163 -2.49 9.91 3.06
C ASP A 163 -3.52 10.73 3.87
N VAL A 164 -3.09 11.85 4.45
CA VAL A 164 -3.92 12.77 5.23
C VAL A 164 -5.07 13.36 4.44
N HIS A 165 -4.90 13.59 3.14
CA HIS A 165 -5.96 14.08 2.27
C HIS A 165 -7.04 13.02 2.09
N ALA A 166 -6.66 11.74 2.06
CA ALA A 166 -7.62 10.63 2.01
C ALA A 166 -8.41 10.53 3.32
N PHE A 167 -7.74 10.43 4.47
CA PHE A 167 -8.47 10.14 5.72
C PHE A 167 -9.11 11.36 6.40
N LYS A 168 -8.52 12.58 6.30
CA LYS A 168 -9.14 13.80 6.84
C LYS A 168 -9.93 14.60 5.81
N GLY A 169 -9.42 14.69 4.59
CA GLY A 169 -10.04 15.48 3.53
C GLY A 169 -11.13 14.74 2.76
N ASN A 170 -11.22 13.41 2.89
CA ASN A 170 -12.04 12.56 2.02
C ASN A 170 -11.78 12.85 0.52
N MET A 171 -10.54 13.22 0.20
CA MET A 171 -10.12 13.57 -1.15
C MET A 171 -9.75 12.29 -1.91
N HIS A 172 -10.00 12.28 -3.21
CA HIS A 172 -9.52 11.26 -4.15
C HIS A 172 -8.54 11.92 -5.13
N CYS A 173 -7.87 11.12 -5.98
CA CYS A 173 -6.83 11.62 -6.87
C CYS A 173 -7.25 12.88 -7.65
N VAL A 174 -8.49 12.90 -8.18
CA VAL A 174 -9.04 14.02 -8.96
C VAL A 174 -9.34 15.30 -8.17
N ALA A 175 -9.16 15.29 -6.86
CA ALA A 175 -9.23 16.50 -6.03
C ALA A 175 -7.87 17.24 -6.01
N CYS A 176 -6.78 16.55 -6.37
CA CYS A 176 -5.46 17.15 -6.54
C CYS A 176 -5.06 17.22 -8.01
N HIS A 177 -5.42 16.21 -8.80
CA HIS A 177 -5.16 16.11 -10.22
C HIS A 177 -6.43 16.40 -11.02
N ASP A 178 -6.65 17.68 -11.31
CA ASP A 178 -7.87 18.13 -11.98
C ASP A 178 -7.89 17.80 -13.48
N ALA A 179 -8.99 18.17 -14.15
CA ALA A 179 -9.15 17.93 -15.58
C ALA A 179 -8.15 18.72 -16.43
N ASP A 180 -7.72 19.89 -15.96
CA ASP A 180 -6.78 20.76 -16.67
C ASP A 180 -5.41 20.08 -16.70
N GLU A 181 -4.93 19.53 -15.58
CA GLU A 181 -3.72 18.72 -15.55
C GLU A 181 -3.83 17.47 -16.44
N MET A 182 -4.94 16.73 -16.31
CA MET A 182 -5.08 15.42 -16.96
C MET A 182 -5.16 15.50 -18.49
N HIS A 183 -5.73 16.59 -19.02
CA HIS A 183 -5.94 16.80 -20.45
C HIS A 183 -4.96 17.80 -21.08
N ALA A 184 -4.13 18.47 -20.30
CA ALA A 184 -3.12 19.39 -20.82
C ALA A 184 -2.15 18.68 -21.78
N PRO A 185 -1.76 19.33 -22.88
CA PRO A 185 -0.77 18.80 -23.80
C PRO A 185 0.60 18.77 -23.12
N ALA A 186 1.36 17.69 -23.32
CA ALA A 186 2.72 17.62 -22.82
C ALA A 186 3.60 18.68 -23.53
N PRO A 187 4.44 19.45 -22.78
CA PRO A 187 5.39 20.35 -23.41
C PRO A 187 6.32 19.59 -24.38
N LYS A 188 6.62 20.19 -25.54
CA LYS A 188 7.42 19.54 -26.61
C LYS A 188 8.79 19.02 -26.14
N ASN A 189 9.38 19.66 -25.15
CA ASN A 189 10.68 19.34 -24.57
C ASN A 189 10.58 18.77 -23.14
N ALA A 190 9.40 18.28 -22.73
CA ALA A 190 9.24 17.65 -21.43
C ALA A 190 10.17 16.43 -21.32
N LYS A 191 11.10 16.49 -20.38
CA LYS A 191 12.00 15.41 -20.01
C LYS A 191 11.29 14.41 -19.10
N ASN A 192 10.38 14.90 -18.25
CA ASN A 192 9.70 14.12 -17.23
C ASN A 192 8.33 14.72 -16.87
N ARG A 193 7.53 13.99 -16.07
CA ARG A 193 6.18 14.43 -15.68
C ARG A 193 6.13 15.75 -14.88
N TYR A 194 7.22 16.13 -14.22
CA TYR A 194 7.29 17.36 -13.43
C TYR A 194 7.49 18.62 -14.28
N ASP A 195 7.63 18.46 -15.59
CA ASP A 195 7.76 19.58 -16.53
C ASP A 195 6.39 20.11 -16.97
N LEU A 196 5.29 19.44 -16.61
CA LEU A 196 3.92 19.90 -16.85
C LEU A 196 3.61 21.11 -15.96
N PRO A 197 3.28 22.29 -16.52
CA PRO A 197 2.93 23.48 -15.75
C PRO A 197 1.76 23.25 -14.80
N GLU A 198 0.74 22.55 -15.29
CA GLU A 198 -0.56 22.26 -14.67
C GLU A 198 -0.48 21.18 -13.57
N GLN A 199 0.68 20.56 -13.37
CA GLN A 199 0.85 19.52 -12.35
C GLN A 199 0.35 19.98 -10.97
N ALA A 200 -0.25 19.06 -10.21
CA ALA A 200 -0.66 19.31 -8.82
C ALA A 200 0.50 19.80 -7.93
N ARG A 201 0.32 20.94 -7.25
CA ARG A 201 1.29 21.45 -6.25
C ARG A 201 0.64 21.63 -4.89
N CYS A 202 1.40 21.33 -3.84
CA CYS A 202 0.96 21.58 -2.47
C CYS A 202 0.55 23.04 -2.25
N THR A 203 1.26 23.97 -2.91
CA THR A 203 1.03 25.42 -2.83
C THR A 203 -0.23 25.87 -3.54
N ASP A 204 -0.92 25.02 -4.30
CA ASP A 204 -2.20 25.38 -4.95
C ASP A 204 -3.32 25.47 -3.93
N CYS A 205 -3.26 24.65 -2.86
CA CYS A 205 -4.21 24.66 -1.75
C CYS A 205 -3.60 25.23 -0.45
N HIS A 206 -2.29 25.09 -0.24
CA HIS A 206 -1.61 25.55 0.98
C HIS A 206 -0.84 26.85 0.72
N LYS A 207 -1.55 27.98 0.85
CA LYS A 207 -1.04 29.33 0.62
C LYS A 207 -0.31 29.91 1.84
N ASP A 208 0.47 30.95 1.60
CA ASP A 208 1.14 31.79 2.61
C ASP A 208 2.00 31.05 3.63
N LEU A 209 2.58 29.92 3.22
CA LEU A 209 3.38 29.05 4.10
C LEU A 209 4.61 29.76 4.68
N VAL A 210 5.17 30.75 3.97
CA VAL A 210 6.34 31.57 4.37
C VAL A 210 5.98 32.61 5.45
N TYR A 211 4.70 32.97 5.57
CA TYR A 211 4.24 33.92 6.58
C TYR A 211 3.34 33.26 7.64
N GLY A 212 3.21 31.92 7.57
CA GLY A 212 2.42 31.13 8.49
C GLY A 212 3.06 30.94 9.86
N SER A 213 2.32 30.28 10.75
CA SER A 213 2.74 30.03 12.14
C SER A 213 3.82 28.96 12.30
N ILE A 214 4.22 28.29 11.22
CA ILE A 214 5.22 27.21 11.23
C ILE A 214 6.56 27.78 10.78
N ARG A 215 7.39 28.14 11.76
CA ARG A 215 8.74 28.69 11.54
C ARG A 215 9.57 27.88 10.52
N ASP A 216 9.46 26.57 10.54
CA ASP A 216 10.30 25.68 9.72
C ASP A 216 10.01 25.81 8.22
N HIS A 217 8.79 26.23 7.84
CA HIS A 217 8.49 26.54 6.44
C HIS A 217 9.34 27.71 5.93
N ASN A 218 9.52 28.76 6.73
CA ASN A 218 10.29 29.95 6.38
C ASN A 218 11.78 29.64 6.19
N ILE A 219 12.26 28.57 6.84
CA ILE A 219 13.66 28.14 6.78
C ILE A 219 13.92 27.27 5.55
N HIS A 220 12.96 26.40 5.20
CA HIS A 220 13.17 25.31 4.25
C HIS A 220 12.51 25.50 2.88
N ILE A 221 11.50 26.37 2.75
CA ILE A 221 10.89 26.66 1.44
C ILE A 221 11.99 27.15 0.47
N GLY A 222 11.97 26.61 -0.75
CA GLY A 222 13.00 26.86 -1.76
C GLY A 222 14.32 26.14 -1.53
N LYS A 223 14.44 25.27 -0.51
CA LYS A 223 15.65 24.47 -0.23
C LYS A 223 15.36 22.99 -0.07
N VAL A 224 14.24 22.64 0.53
CA VAL A 224 13.85 21.26 0.82
C VAL A 224 12.46 21.02 0.26
N GLN A 225 12.30 19.94 -0.49
CA GLN A 225 11.01 19.49 -1.00
C GLN A 225 10.05 19.19 0.17
N CYS A 226 8.79 19.66 0.12
CA CYS A 226 7.80 19.49 1.20
C CYS A 226 7.66 18.04 1.68
N GLN A 227 7.69 17.09 0.74
CA GLN A 227 7.56 15.68 1.01
C GLN A 227 8.68 15.15 1.94
N VAL A 228 9.88 15.75 1.96
CA VAL A 228 10.94 15.37 2.92
C VAL A 228 10.46 15.47 4.37
N CYS A 229 9.61 16.44 4.69
CA CYS A 229 9.05 16.61 6.03
C CYS A 229 7.69 15.92 6.21
N HIS A 230 6.96 15.69 5.12
CA HIS A 230 5.56 15.25 5.19
C HIS A 230 5.31 13.83 4.69
N SER A 231 6.29 13.16 4.11
CA SER A 231 6.19 11.76 3.69
C SER A 231 6.47 10.81 4.84
N GLN A 232 5.93 9.61 4.71
CA GLN A 232 6.35 8.44 5.47
C GLN A 232 7.36 7.64 4.63
N THR A 233 7.86 6.52 5.15
CA THR A 233 8.57 5.52 4.34
C THR A 233 7.67 5.01 3.20
N TYR A 234 8.26 4.72 2.04
CA TYR A 234 7.54 4.35 0.81
C TYR A 234 8.27 3.25 0.06
N THR A 235 7.61 2.65 -0.93
CA THR A 235 8.14 1.51 -1.66
C THR A 235 9.25 1.92 -2.63
N ASN A 236 10.39 1.25 -2.51
CA ASN A 236 11.53 1.27 -3.42
C ASN A 236 11.66 -0.12 -4.04
N CYS A 237 11.91 -0.23 -5.34
CA CYS A 237 11.97 -1.54 -6.03
C CYS A 237 13.28 -1.70 -6.77
N TYR A 238 13.86 -2.89 -6.71
CA TYR A 238 15.20 -3.20 -7.16
C TYR A 238 15.20 -4.32 -8.20
N SER A 239 15.98 -4.09 -9.26
CA SER A 239 16.30 -5.09 -10.29
C SER A 239 15.09 -5.76 -10.94
N CYS A 240 14.30 -4.97 -11.69
CA CYS A 240 13.25 -5.53 -12.53
C CYS A 240 13.78 -6.09 -13.85
N HIS A 241 13.13 -7.15 -14.32
CA HIS A 241 13.40 -7.78 -15.61
C HIS A 241 12.09 -8.07 -16.35
N THR A 242 12.08 -7.89 -17.66
CA THR A 242 10.93 -8.24 -18.52
C THR A 242 11.11 -9.62 -19.16
N GLY A 243 10.02 -10.33 -19.39
CA GLY A 243 10.03 -11.58 -20.15
C GLY A 243 8.63 -12.02 -20.57
N ASP A 244 8.54 -13.16 -21.25
CA ASP A 244 7.29 -13.80 -21.64
C ASP A 244 7.15 -15.16 -20.93
N ASP A 245 5.94 -15.49 -20.50
CA ASP A 245 5.64 -16.82 -19.98
C ASP A 245 5.52 -17.87 -21.10
N LYS A 246 5.17 -19.11 -20.75
CA LYS A 246 5.12 -20.23 -21.71
C LYS A 246 4.00 -20.05 -22.74
N GLU A 247 3.00 -19.26 -22.40
CA GLU A 247 1.83 -18.93 -23.19
C GLU A 247 2.05 -17.67 -24.04
N GLY A 248 3.21 -17.02 -23.93
CA GLY A 248 3.57 -15.82 -24.65
C GLY A 248 2.94 -14.55 -24.08
N LEU A 249 2.54 -14.56 -22.80
CA LEU A 249 2.07 -13.37 -22.10
C LEU A 249 3.25 -12.62 -21.47
N PRO A 250 3.29 -11.27 -21.63
CA PRO A 250 4.36 -10.47 -21.04
C PRO A 250 4.25 -10.42 -19.52
N TYR A 251 5.39 -10.53 -18.85
CA TYR A 251 5.52 -10.30 -17.41
C TYR A 251 6.73 -9.42 -17.09
N TYR A 252 6.72 -8.89 -15.87
CA TYR A 252 7.88 -8.29 -15.24
C TYR A 252 8.10 -8.93 -13.88
N THR A 253 9.34 -9.24 -13.55
CA THR A 253 9.73 -9.68 -12.20
C THR A 253 10.45 -8.54 -11.50
N ASN A 254 10.23 -8.41 -10.20
CA ASN A 254 10.99 -7.51 -9.32
C ASN A 254 11.75 -8.38 -8.34
N GLN A 255 13.06 -8.20 -8.22
CA GLN A 255 13.85 -9.03 -7.29
C GLN A 255 13.57 -8.67 -5.83
N GLN A 256 13.36 -7.38 -5.56
CA GLN A 256 13.13 -6.92 -4.20
C GLN A 256 12.34 -5.61 -4.18
N ASP A 257 11.45 -5.47 -3.21
CA ASP A 257 10.83 -4.21 -2.83
C ASP A 257 10.97 -3.95 -1.33
N LEU A 258 11.32 -2.72 -0.98
CA LEU A 258 11.58 -2.30 0.40
C LEU A 258 10.92 -0.96 0.72
N GLU A 259 10.26 -0.92 1.87
CA GLU A 259 9.75 0.31 2.47
C GLU A 259 10.89 1.09 3.13
N THR A 260 11.34 2.16 2.48
CA THR A 260 12.37 3.06 3.02
C THR A 260 12.17 4.50 2.54
N MET A 261 12.95 5.43 3.07
CA MET A 261 12.91 6.85 2.75
C MET A 261 14.34 7.36 2.63
N LYS A 262 14.65 8.03 1.51
CA LYS A 262 15.96 8.62 1.28
C LYS A 262 15.83 10.04 0.75
N ILE A 263 16.68 10.92 1.28
CA ILE A 263 16.85 12.30 0.85
C ILE A 263 18.07 12.35 -0.07
N GLY A 264 17.85 12.74 -1.33
CA GLY A 264 18.90 12.96 -2.32
C GLY A 264 19.09 14.44 -2.63
N LEU A 265 20.17 14.73 -3.35
CA LEU A 265 20.35 16.02 -4.02
C LEU A 265 19.49 16.10 -5.27
N ASN A 266 18.97 17.29 -5.56
CA ASN A 266 18.29 17.56 -6.81
C ASN A 266 19.29 18.07 -7.87
N PRO A 267 19.61 17.29 -8.92
CA PRO A 267 20.49 17.73 -9.99
C PRO A 267 19.83 18.79 -10.89
N ASP A 268 18.49 18.89 -10.87
CA ASP A 268 17.69 19.79 -11.69
C ASP A 268 17.14 20.98 -10.87
N ASN A 269 17.90 21.44 -9.86
CA ASN A 269 17.44 22.46 -8.90
C ASN A 269 17.25 23.87 -9.48
N THR A 270 17.54 24.07 -10.76
CA THR A 270 17.34 25.31 -11.51
C THR A 270 16.02 25.31 -12.30
N GLU A 271 15.31 24.18 -12.38
CA GLU A 271 14.05 24.08 -13.14
C GLU A 271 12.87 24.71 -12.36
N PRO A 272 11.95 25.47 -13.01
CA PRO A 272 10.87 26.24 -12.36
C PRO A 272 9.92 25.44 -11.43
N GLY A 273 9.88 24.10 -11.55
CA GLY A 273 9.07 23.20 -10.73
C GLY A 273 9.84 22.36 -9.70
N ALA A 274 11.14 22.64 -9.51
CA ALA A 274 12.04 21.88 -8.64
C ALA A 274 13.09 22.74 -7.91
N PRO A 275 12.78 23.94 -7.39
CA PRO A 275 13.82 24.88 -6.92
C PRO A 275 14.49 24.45 -5.59
N TYR A 276 14.32 23.22 -5.15
CA TYR A 276 14.88 22.71 -3.91
C TYR A 276 16.22 22.02 -4.15
N THR A 277 17.07 22.08 -3.12
CA THR A 277 18.38 21.42 -3.08
C THR A 277 18.27 19.97 -2.61
N TYR A 278 17.41 19.70 -1.63
CA TYR A 278 17.18 18.37 -1.06
C TYR A 278 15.78 17.89 -1.41
N MET A 279 15.67 16.65 -1.85
CA MET A 279 14.42 16.04 -2.29
C MET A 279 14.32 14.60 -1.86
N LEU A 280 13.11 14.07 -1.82
CA LEU A 280 12.95 12.63 -1.74
C LEU A 280 13.30 11.98 -3.05
N VAL A 281 14.03 10.89 -2.94
CA VAL A 281 14.39 10.02 -4.05
C VAL A 281 13.80 8.63 -3.82
N ARG A 282 13.40 7.99 -4.91
CA ARG A 282 12.91 6.61 -4.92
C ARG A 282 13.76 5.80 -5.89
N HIS A 283 14.18 4.61 -5.46
CA HIS A 283 14.79 3.65 -6.37
C HIS A 283 13.72 3.17 -7.36
N VAL A 284 13.92 3.47 -8.64
CA VAL A 284 13.04 2.99 -9.71
C VAL A 284 13.50 1.61 -10.18
N PRO A 285 12.61 0.75 -10.70
CA PRO A 285 12.94 -0.62 -11.05
C PRO A 285 13.68 -0.68 -12.40
N ALA A 286 14.85 -0.05 -12.49
CA ALA A 286 15.70 -0.05 -13.66
C ALA A 286 16.96 -0.86 -13.38
N ASP A 287 17.26 -1.80 -14.29
CA ASP A 287 18.43 -2.66 -14.25
C ASP A 287 19.10 -2.62 -15.63
N GLN A 288 20.42 -2.76 -15.70
CA GLN A 288 21.15 -2.84 -16.98
C GLN A 288 20.62 -3.98 -17.85
N LYS A 289 20.04 -5.01 -17.21
CA LYS A 289 19.49 -6.20 -17.83
C LYS A 289 17.98 -6.17 -18.02
N LEU A 290 17.32 -5.05 -17.73
CA LEU A 290 15.87 -4.94 -17.77
C LEU A 290 15.27 -5.47 -19.08
N PHE A 291 15.91 -5.17 -20.22
CA PHE A 291 15.49 -5.56 -21.56
C PHE A 291 16.36 -6.66 -22.21
N GLU A 292 17.11 -7.44 -21.42
CA GLU A 292 17.95 -8.54 -21.97
C GLU A 292 17.16 -9.56 -22.79
N HIS A 293 15.86 -9.69 -22.51
CA HIS A 293 14.93 -10.51 -23.28
C HIS A 293 14.85 -10.11 -24.77
N TYR A 294 15.02 -8.82 -25.09
CA TYR A 294 14.94 -8.28 -26.45
C TYR A 294 16.31 -8.19 -27.15
N GLY A 295 17.38 -8.07 -26.36
CA GLY A 295 18.74 -7.96 -26.89
C GLY A 295 19.76 -7.75 -25.78
N LYS A 296 21.03 -7.97 -26.07
CA LYS A 296 22.11 -7.70 -25.10
C LYS A 296 22.42 -6.21 -25.07
N ASN A 297 22.65 -5.66 -23.88
CA ASN A 297 23.07 -4.26 -23.68
C ASN A 297 22.12 -3.23 -24.33
N VAL A 298 20.81 -3.47 -24.31
CA VAL A 298 19.81 -2.54 -24.89
C VAL A 298 19.97 -1.13 -24.31
N GLN A 299 20.19 -1.02 -23.00
CA GLN A 299 20.43 0.22 -22.26
C GLN A 299 21.94 0.52 -22.11
N ASN A 300 22.66 0.65 -23.22
CA ASN A 300 24.11 0.86 -23.26
C ASN A 300 24.61 2.22 -22.70
N GLN A 301 23.71 3.16 -22.41
CA GLN A 301 24.00 4.43 -21.72
C GLN A 301 23.34 4.49 -20.33
N PHE A 302 23.33 3.36 -19.61
CA PHE A 302 22.66 3.24 -18.31
C PHE A 302 23.01 4.38 -17.33
N ASP A 303 24.29 4.77 -17.25
CA ASP A 303 24.77 5.77 -16.28
C ASP A 303 24.40 7.23 -16.60
N LYS A 304 23.69 7.48 -17.71
CA LYS A 304 23.33 8.85 -18.13
C LYS A 304 22.31 9.50 -17.20
N ILE A 305 21.43 8.71 -16.59
CA ILE A 305 20.40 9.21 -15.67
C ILE A 305 20.32 8.37 -14.38
N PRO A 306 20.08 9.01 -13.21
CA PRO A 306 20.00 8.30 -11.93
C PRO A 306 18.93 7.21 -11.89
N ASN A 307 19.19 6.18 -11.09
CA ASN A 307 18.19 5.17 -10.70
C ASN A 307 17.37 5.63 -9.49
N TRP A 308 17.99 6.38 -8.58
CA TRP A 308 17.32 7.08 -7.51
C TRP A 308 16.79 8.41 -8.04
N LYS A 309 15.49 8.47 -8.30
CA LYS A 309 14.84 9.61 -8.97
C LYS A 309 13.94 10.40 -8.02
N ARG A 310 13.76 11.70 -8.31
CA ARG A 310 12.78 12.57 -7.64
C ARG A 310 11.44 11.85 -7.50
N THR A 311 10.92 11.79 -6.28
CA THR A 311 9.65 11.12 -5.99
C THR A 311 8.65 12.04 -5.32
N SER A 312 7.37 11.73 -5.53
CA SER A 312 6.23 12.39 -4.88
C SER A 312 5.35 11.28 -4.29
N PRO A 313 5.72 10.74 -3.12
CA PRO A 313 4.98 9.66 -2.46
C PRO A 313 3.56 10.11 -2.12
N HIS A 314 2.61 9.19 -2.20
CA HIS A 314 1.20 9.47 -1.92
C HIS A 314 0.84 9.00 -0.50
N ASN A 315 1.65 9.37 0.48
CA ASN A 315 1.50 8.95 1.88
C ASN A 315 1.67 10.15 2.84
N ILE A 316 1.25 11.33 2.40
CA ILE A 316 1.50 12.60 3.05
C ILE A 316 0.82 12.64 4.42
N LEU A 317 1.56 13.05 5.45
CA LEU A 317 1.07 13.35 6.78
C LEU A 317 1.44 14.78 7.18
N ARG A 318 0.50 15.45 7.83
CA ARG A 318 0.78 16.75 8.46
C ARG A 318 1.85 16.64 9.57
N LYS A 319 1.82 15.56 10.35
CA LYS A 319 2.77 15.29 11.44
C LYS A 319 3.48 13.97 11.16
N THR A 320 4.78 14.02 10.95
CA THR A 320 5.65 12.86 10.74
C THR A 320 6.68 12.80 11.87
N TRP A 321 7.42 11.70 11.95
CA TRP A 321 8.57 11.65 12.84
C TRP A 321 9.61 12.71 12.46
N GLN A 322 9.92 12.83 11.17
CA GLN A 322 10.91 13.75 10.62
C GLN A 322 10.64 15.20 11.02
N ASN A 323 9.38 15.64 10.98
CA ASN A 323 9.01 17.00 11.35
C ASN A 323 8.69 17.20 12.84
N ALA A 324 8.84 16.17 13.68
CA ALA A 324 8.65 16.28 15.13
C ALA A 324 9.81 17.03 15.81
N ASN A 325 11.02 16.92 15.26
CA ASN A 325 12.25 17.53 15.79
C ASN A 325 13.27 17.74 14.67
N CYS A 326 13.97 18.87 14.66
CA CYS A 326 14.98 19.17 13.65
C CYS A 326 16.06 18.08 13.52
N ASN A 327 16.50 17.50 14.64
CA ASN A 327 17.56 16.48 14.68
C ASN A 327 17.08 15.07 14.32
N HIS A 328 15.80 14.89 13.98
CA HIS A 328 15.37 13.67 13.29
C HIS A 328 15.85 13.65 11.83
N CYS A 329 16.18 14.81 11.25
CA CYS A 329 16.86 14.93 9.95
C CYS A 329 18.30 15.45 10.11
N HIS A 330 18.50 16.51 10.88
CA HIS A 330 19.81 17.14 11.05
C HIS A 330 20.76 16.24 11.86
N GLY A 331 21.91 15.93 11.28
CA GLY A 331 22.89 14.98 11.82
C GLY A 331 22.41 13.53 11.83
N ASN A 332 21.41 13.19 11.03
CA ASN A 332 20.94 11.82 10.83
C ASN A 332 21.36 11.32 9.45
N ARG A 333 22.56 10.71 9.37
CA ARG A 333 23.15 10.27 8.10
C ARG A 333 22.26 9.26 7.37
N ASP A 334 21.63 8.33 8.09
CA ASP A 334 20.86 7.24 7.48
C ASP A 334 19.67 7.69 6.62
N LEU A 335 19.17 8.92 6.79
CA LEU A 335 18.10 9.47 5.96
C LEU A 335 18.59 10.01 4.61
N PHE A 336 19.88 10.27 4.44
CA PHE A 336 20.43 10.83 3.21
C PHE A 336 21.00 9.69 2.34
N LEU A 337 20.82 9.78 1.03
CA LEU A 337 21.33 8.77 0.10
C LEU A 337 22.87 8.74 0.13
N GLU A 338 23.46 7.54 0.26
CA GLU A 338 24.91 7.27 0.19
C GLU A 338 25.21 6.04 -0.67
N ASP A 339 26.50 5.87 -0.99
CA ASP A 339 27.04 4.73 -1.71
C ASP A 339 26.67 3.36 -1.11
N LYS A 340 26.49 3.23 0.22
CA LYS A 340 26.05 1.96 0.84
C LYS A 340 24.60 1.60 0.52
N ASP A 341 23.80 2.57 0.11
CA ASP A 341 22.40 2.37 -0.29
C ASP A 341 22.28 1.97 -1.77
N LEU A 342 23.38 2.03 -2.53
CA LEU A 342 23.41 1.81 -3.98
C LEU A 342 23.88 0.40 -4.33
N LEU A 343 23.27 -0.18 -5.37
CA LEU A 343 23.84 -1.37 -6.01
C LEU A 343 25.15 -1.01 -6.72
N ASP A 344 26.09 -1.95 -6.78
CA ASP A 344 27.43 -1.65 -7.32
C ASP A 344 27.41 -1.11 -8.76
N TYR A 345 26.53 -1.64 -9.61
CA TYR A 345 26.42 -1.23 -11.01
C TYR A 345 25.75 0.13 -11.22
N GLU A 346 25.08 0.71 -10.22
CA GLU A 346 24.36 1.98 -10.36
C GLU A 346 25.05 3.17 -9.69
N LYS A 347 26.19 2.96 -9.03
CA LYS A 347 26.94 4.03 -8.35
C LYS A 347 27.29 5.18 -9.30
N ALA A 348 27.73 4.86 -10.51
CA ALA A 348 28.08 5.86 -11.52
C ALA A 348 26.87 6.71 -11.96
N ALA A 349 25.70 6.07 -12.15
CA ALA A 349 24.45 6.72 -12.51
C ALA A 349 23.93 7.68 -11.43
N ASN A 350 24.13 7.34 -10.15
CA ASN A 350 23.56 8.07 -9.02
C ASN A 350 24.49 9.14 -8.41
N ARG A 351 25.70 9.34 -8.96
CA ARG A 351 26.70 10.27 -8.39
C ARG A 351 26.20 11.70 -8.13
N LEU A 352 25.22 12.18 -8.90
CA LEU A 352 24.67 13.53 -8.77
C LEU A 352 23.53 13.65 -7.74
N VAL A 353 22.94 12.52 -7.33
CA VAL A 353 21.84 12.49 -6.35
C VAL A 353 22.30 12.05 -4.96
N VAL A 354 23.46 11.41 -4.84
CA VAL A 354 24.10 11.06 -3.56
C VAL A 354 24.44 12.32 -2.77
N VAL A 355 24.26 12.26 -1.45
CA VAL A 355 24.56 13.36 -0.53
C VAL A 355 25.89 13.08 0.17
N PRO A 356 26.97 13.83 -0.12
CA PRO A 356 28.22 13.65 0.60
C PRO A 356 28.10 14.11 2.07
N ASP A 357 28.93 13.57 2.96
CA ASP A 357 28.82 13.79 4.41
C ASP A 357 28.89 15.27 4.81
N ASN A 358 29.73 16.06 4.14
CA ASN A 358 29.85 17.50 4.35
C ASN A 358 28.58 18.28 3.95
N ARG A 359 27.62 17.63 3.27
CA ARG A 359 26.34 18.19 2.87
C ARG A 359 25.17 17.65 3.69
N VAL A 360 25.42 16.78 4.66
CA VAL A 360 24.43 16.43 5.68
C VAL A 360 24.33 17.59 6.66
N PRO A 361 23.14 18.20 6.87
CA PRO A 361 23.00 19.32 7.79
C PRO A 361 23.42 18.93 9.21
N ALA A 362 24.23 19.75 9.87
CA ALA A 362 24.65 19.52 11.24
C ALA A 362 23.45 19.59 12.21
N ARG A 363 23.58 18.89 13.35
CA ARG A 363 22.59 18.94 14.43
C ARG A 363 22.36 20.37 14.90
N VAL A 364 21.10 20.69 15.17
CA VAL A 364 20.66 21.95 15.74
C VAL A 364 20.76 21.87 17.27
N ALA A 365 21.40 22.86 17.89
CA ALA A 365 21.64 22.88 19.33
C ALA A 365 20.35 23.03 20.17
N ARG A 366 19.38 23.82 19.68
CA ARG A 366 18.09 24.03 20.35
C ARG A 366 16.97 23.45 19.49
N THR A 367 16.37 22.36 19.97
CA THR A 367 15.23 21.70 19.30
C THR A 367 14.05 21.57 20.23
N LYS A 368 12.86 21.40 19.63
CA LYS A 368 11.62 21.13 20.37
C LYS A 368 11.69 19.73 20.98
N ALA A 369 11.39 19.60 22.28
CA ALA A 369 11.28 18.29 22.90
C ALA A 369 10.15 17.46 22.28
N VAL A 370 10.42 16.17 22.05
CA VAL A 370 9.41 15.18 21.63
C VAL A 370 9.09 14.34 22.85
N ASP A 371 7.95 14.62 23.48
CA ASP A 371 7.48 13.93 24.67
C ASP A 371 6.88 12.56 24.30
N ILE A 372 7.74 11.54 24.30
CA ILE A 372 7.41 10.13 24.06
C ILE A 372 8.16 9.28 25.08
N ASN A 373 7.41 8.51 25.89
CA ASN A 373 7.96 7.65 26.92
C ASN A 373 8.06 6.21 26.40
N THR A 374 9.29 5.74 26.14
CA THR A 374 9.58 4.38 25.69
C THR A 374 9.91 3.40 26.82
N ASN A 375 9.95 3.83 28.08
CA ASN A 375 10.27 2.95 29.22
C ASN A 375 9.23 1.83 29.43
N ARG A 376 8.01 2.03 28.90
CA ARG A 376 6.91 1.06 28.93
C ARG A 376 7.01 -0.04 27.86
N VAL A 377 7.91 0.12 26.88
CA VAL A 377 8.03 -0.81 25.75
C VAL A 377 8.59 -2.14 26.25
N LYS A 378 7.86 -3.22 25.99
CA LYS A 378 8.18 -4.59 26.39
C LYS A 378 9.14 -5.23 25.40
N LYS A 379 10.42 -4.82 25.45
CA LYS A 379 11.47 -5.24 24.50
C LYS A 379 11.63 -6.75 24.39
N GLU A 380 11.39 -7.47 25.49
CA GLU A 380 11.42 -8.94 25.58
C GLU A 380 10.41 -9.65 24.66
N ARG A 381 9.38 -8.94 24.18
CA ARG A 381 8.40 -9.49 23.23
C ARG A 381 8.91 -9.55 21.80
N ILE A 382 10.09 -9.01 21.51
CA ILE A 382 10.69 -9.01 20.17
C ILE A 382 12.07 -9.67 20.25
N VAL A 383 12.31 -10.66 19.41
CA VAL A 383 13.63 -11.28 19.20
C VAL A 383 14.04 -11.08 17.75
N ASP A 384 15.35 -11.04 17.47
CA ASP A 384 15.86 -10.99 16.10
C ASP A 384 16.36 -12.37 15.64
N VAL A 385 16.75 -12.44 14.37
CA VAL A 385 17.26 -13.66 13.74
C VAL A 385 18.54 -14.17 14.40
N ASN A 386 19.39 -13.31 14.94
CA ASN A 386 20.62 -13.73 15.62
C ASN A 386 20.30 -14.39 16.96
N TRP A 387 19.40 -13.79 17.75
CA TRP A 387 18.92 -14.40 18.98
C TRP A 387 18.32 -15.78 18.71
N LEU A 388 17.46 -15.90 17.68
CA LEU A 388 16.85 -17.19 17.37
C LEU A 388 17.89 -18.22 16.93
N LYS A 389 18.87 -17.83 16.10
CA LYS A 389 19.96 -18.71 15.68
C LYS A 389 20.75 -19.25 16.87
N GLU A 390 21.06 -18.41 17.86
CA GLU A 390 21.83 -18.79 19.05
C GLU A 390 21.03 -19.68 20.01
N ASN A 391 19.70 -19.58 20.00
CA ASN A 391 18.82 -20.27 20.93
C ASN A 391 18.06 -21.44 20.29
N LEU A 392 18.19 -21.67 18.98
CA LEU A 392 17.46 -22.70 18.25
C LEU A 392 17.75 -24.10 18.83
N GLY A 393 16.68 -24.85 19.12
CA GLY A 393 16.79 -26.19 19.72
C GLY A 393 17.06 -26.21 21.22
N SER A 394 17.18 -25.07 21.89
CA SER A 394 17.33 -25.01 23.35
C SER A 394 16.07 -25.54 24.05
N PRO A 395 16.21 -26.29 25.16
CA PRO A 395 15.06 -26.77 25.92
C PRO A 395 14.14 -25.60 26.35
N GLY A 396 12.83 -25.77 26.16
CA GLY A 396 11.84 -24.78 26.54
C GLY A 396 11.55 -23.68 25.51
N ILE A 397 12.21 -23.69 24.34
CA ILE A 397 11.90 -22.79 23.23
C ILE A 397 11.10 -23.54 22.17
N ILE A 398 9.99 -22.95 21.74
CA ILE A 398 9.13 -23.48 20.67
C ILE A 398 9.04 -22.43 19.59
N VAL A 399 9.49 -22.76 18.38
CA VAL A 399 9.35 -21.91 17.21
C VAL A 399 8.06 -22.28 16.48
N VAL A 400 7.23 -21.31 16.15
CA VAL A 400 5.95 -21.51 15.48
C VAL A 400 5.92 -20.71 14.18
N ASP A 401 5.74 -21.41 13.07
CA ASP A 401 5.50 -20.83 11.76
C ASP A 401 3.98 -20.72 11.53
N VAL A 402 3.52 -19.50 11.28
CA VAL A 402 2.10 -19.21 11.06
C VAL A 402 1.77 -18.71 9.65
N ARG A 403 2.67 -18.96 8.70
CA ARG A 403 2.42 -18.76 7.27
C ARG A 403 1.38 -19.78 6.76
N ASP A 404 1.04 -19.71 5.48
CA ASP A 404 0.23 -20.76 4.87
C ASP A 404 1.01 -22.09 4.78
N LYS A 405 0.28 -23.20 4.68
CA LYS A 405 0.88 -24.54 4.66
C LYS A 405 1.85 -24.75 3.49
N GLY A 406 1.55 -24.19 2.32
CA GLY A 406 2.41 -24.29 1.15
C GLY A 406 3.76 -23.60 1.39
N SER A 407 3.75 -22.40 1.96
CA SER A 407 4.96 -21.67 2.34
C SER A 407 5.80 -22.39 3.40
N TYR A 408 5.17 -23.03 4.38
CA TYR A 408 5.86 -23.86 5.38
C TYR A 408 6.52 -25.07 4.72
N ASP A 409 5.77 -25.83 3.90
CA ASP A 409 6.27 -27.04 3.23
C ASP A 409 7.40 -26.75 2.23
N ALA A 410 7.34 -25.61 1.55
CA ALA A 410 8.39 -25.16 0.62
C ALA A 410 9.70 -24.80 1.34
N GLY A 411 9.65 -24.49 2.64
CA GLY A 411 10.83 -24.22 3.45
C GLY A 411 10.52 -23.36 4.68
N HIS A 412 10.85 -23.87 5.87
CA HIS A 412 10.64 -23.26 7.18
C HIS A 412 11.93 -23.30 8.03
N ILE A 413 11.96 -22.53 9.12
CA ILE A 413 13.05 -22.60 10.12
C ILE A 413 13.07 -24.00 10.74
N GLU A 414 14.25 -24.62 10.83
CA GLU A 414 14.38 -25.99 11.36
C GLU A 414 13.78 -26.12 12.78
N GLY A 415 12.95 -27.16 12.98
CA GLY A 415 12.26 -27.39 14.24
C GLY A 415 11.02 -26.52 14.49
N ALA A 416 10.65 -25.63 13.55
CA ALA A 416 9.43 -24.84 13.68
C ALA A 416 8.17 -25.71 13.52
N VAL A 417 7.18 -25.49 14.37
CA VAL A 417 5.86 -26.13 14.30
C VAL A 417 4.93 -25.29 13.43
N PHE A 418 4.20 -25.94 12.52
CA PHE A 418 3.17 -25.28 11.73
C PHE A 418 1.85 -25.09 12.51
N LEU A 419 1.35 -23.86 12.56
CA LEU A 419 0.03 -23.52 13.09
C LEU A 419 -0.63 -22.51 12.15
N ASP A 420 -1.80 -22.82 11.59
CA ASP A 420 -2.57 -21.81 10.87
C ASP A 420 -3.58 -21.11 11.82
N PRO A 421 -3.29 -19.90 12.33
CA PRO A 421 -4.18 -19.22 13.26
C PRO A 421 -5.49 -18.76 12.60
N ILE A 422 -5.54 -18.70 11.27
CA ILE A 422 -6.70 -18.18 10.54
C ILE A 422 -7.80 -19.22 10.44
N THR A 423 -7.42 -20.49 10.23
CA THR A 423 -8.33 -21.61 10.02
C THR A 423 -8.43 -22.55 11.21
N GLU A 424 -7.39 -22.68 12.03
CA GLU A 424 -7.38 -23.61 13.17
C GLU A 424 -7.93 -22.98 14.46
N LEU A 425 -7.75 -21.67 14.69
CA LEU A 425 -8.10 -21.05 15.99
C LEU A 425 -9.42 -20.28 15.99
N ARG A 426 -10.18 -20.33 14.89
CA ARG A 426 -11.36 -19.49 14.66
C ARG A 426 -12.50 -20.30 14.08
N TRP A 427 -13.72 -19.83 14.33
CA TRP A 427 -14.91 -20.47 13.80
C TRP A 427 -15.00 -20.38 12.26
N PRO A 428 -15.41 -21.47 11.58
CA PRO A 428 -15.68 -21.47 10.14
C PRO A 428 -16.71 -20.42 9.71
N TRP A 429 -16.69 -20.04 8.43
CA TRP A 429 -17.57 -19.02 7.86
C TRP A 429 -19.07 -19.38 7.90
N ASP A 430 -19.40 -20.67 7.97
CA ASP A 430 -20.75 -21.23 8.02
C ASP A 430 -21.27 -21.45 9.46
N SER A 431 -20.51 -21.03 10.48
CA SER A 431 -20.94 -21.07 11.88
C SER A 431 -21.83 -19.87 12.28
N GLU A 432 -22.41 -19.93 13.48
CA GLU A 432 -23.24 -18.84 14.04
C GLU A 432 -22.41 -17.57 14.37
N THR A 433 -21.14 -17.74 14.75
CA THR A 433 -20.19 -16.66 15.08
C THR A 433 -18.99 -16.72 14.13
N PRO A 434 -19.21 -16.53 12.81
CA PRO A 434 -18.21 -16.82 11.81
C PRO A 434 -16.97 -15.97 12.07
N GLN A 435 -15.81 -16.62 12.01
CA GLN A 435 -14.49 -15.97 12.07
C GLN A 435 -14.09 -15.36 13.43
N GLU A 436 -14.93 -15.46 14.45
CA GLU A 436 -14.55 -15.19 15.84
C GLU A 436 -13.63 -16.31 16.38
N LEU A 437 -12.90 -16.05 17.47
CA LEU A 437 -12.06 -17.05 18.14
C LEU A 437 -12.90 -18.26 18.60
N LEU A 438 -12.29 -19.45 18.52
CA LEU A 438 -12.88 -20.64 19.13
C LEU A 438 -12.99 -20.48 20.65
N LYS A 439 -13.77 -21.36 21.29
CA LYS A 439 -13.86 -21.39 22.75
C LYS A 439 -12.47 -21.67 23.34
N PRO A 440 -12.13 -21.12 24.53
CA PRO A 440 -10.85 -21.32 25.18
C PRO A 440 -10.36 -22.78 25.15
N ASP A 441 -11.17 -23.73 25.62
CA ASP A 441 -10.75 -25.14 25.71
C ASP A 441 -10.36 -25.73 24.34
N GLN A 442 -11.05 -25.34 23.26
CA GLN A 442 -10.73 -25.77 21.90
C GLN A 442 -9.39 -25.19 21.43
N ILE A 443 -9.11 -23.92 21.75
CA ILE A 443 -7.80 -23.29 21.48
C ILE A 443 -6.70 -24.05 22.24
N GLY A 444 -6.92 -24.34 23.52
CA GLY A 444 -5.99 -25.11 24.35
C GLY A 444 -5.69 -26.49 23.76
N ASP A 445 -6.72 -27.23 23.36
CA ASP A 445 -6.60 -28.54 22.72
C ASP A 445 -5.77 -28.50 21.44
N ILE A 446 -5.98 -27.47 20.59
CA ILE A 446 -5.24 -27.31 19.34
C ILE A 446 -3.78 -26.99 19.61
N LEU A 447 -3.50 -26.02 20.49
CA LEU A 447 -2.13 -25.66 20.86
C LEU A 447 -1.39 -26.86 21.48
N GLY A 448 -2.03 -27.60 22.38
CA GLY A 448 -1.48 -28.80 23.00
C GLY A 448 -1.17 -29.92 21.98
N LYS A 449 -2.08 -30.18 21.02
CA LYS A 449 -1.85 -31.14 19.92
C LYS A 449 -0.67 -30.74 19.04
N LYS A 450 -0.40 -29.44 18.90
CA LYS A 450 0.76 -28.89 18.18
C LYS A 450 2.04 -28.90 19.03
N GLY A 451 2.00 -29.45 20.24
CA GLY A 451 3.15 -29.52 21.15
C GLY A 451 3.54 -28.17 21.75
N VAL A 452 2.67 -27.16 21.60
CA VAL A 452 2.83 -25.85 22.24
C VAL A 452 2.48 -26.02 23.72
N SER A 453 3.32 -25.47 24.60
CA SER A 453 3.10 -25.47 26.04
C SER A 453 3.02 -24.04 26.56
N SER A 454 2.11 -23.79 27.52
CA SER A 454 1.94 -22.47 28.13
C SER A 454 3.10 -22.04 29.05
N THR A 455 4.03 -22.95 29.36
CA THR A 455 5.24 -22.67 30.16
C THR A 455 6.50 -22.49 29.32
N SER A 456 6.47 -22.82 28.03
CA SER A 456 7.59 -22.62 27.10
C SER A 456 7.71 -21.15 26.67
N HIS A 457 8.89 -20.75 26.20
CA HIS A 457 9.07 -19.53 25.44
C HIS A 457 8.69 -19.77 23.97
N ILE A 458 7.59 -19.17 23.54
CA ILE A 458 7.07 -19.35 22.18
C ILE A 458 7.56 -18.22 21.27
N VAL A 459 8.29 -18.55 20.21
CA VAL A 459 8.75 -17.59 19.18
C VAL A 459 7.90 -17.79 17.93
N VAL A 460 7.20 -16.75 17.49
CA VAL A 460 6.28 -16.82 16.35
C VAL A 460 6.79 -15.95 15.22
N TYR A 461 6.71 -16.47 13.99
CA TYR A 461 7.10 -15.74 12.79
C TYR A 461 6.17 -15.98 11.60
N ASP A 462 6.19 -15.04 10.67
CA ASP A 462 5.53 -15.13 9.36
C ASP A 462 6.35 -14.39 8.27
N ASN A 463 5.69 -13.94 7.21
CA ASN A 463 6.28 -13.11 6.14
C ASN A 463 6.14 -11.60 6.41
N ASP A 464 4.96 -11.16 6.86
CA ASP A 464 4.49 -9.76 6.79
C ASP A 464 3.97 -9.22 8.14
N ALA A 465 4.47 -9.80 9.24
CA ALA A 465 4.16 -9.54 10.65
C ALA A 465 2.76 -9.90 11.15
N TRP A 466 1.71 -9.61 10.38
CA TRP A 466 0.36 -9.54 10.96
C TRP A 466 -0.21 -10.89 11.40
N ARG A 467 0.15 -12.02 10.74
CA ARG A 467 -0.32 -13.36 11.17
C ARG A 467 0.39 -13.77 12.45
N ALA A 468 1.70 -13.50 12.53
CA ALA A 468 2.48 -13.74 13.74
C ALA A 468 1.99 -12.90 14.91
N ALA A 469 1.78 -11.60 14.70
CA ALA A 469 1.22 -10.70 15.70
C ALA A 469 -0.19 -11.13 16.14
N PHE A 470 -1.04 -11.57 15.22
CA PHE A 470 -2.36 -12.13 15.56
C PHE A 470 -2.23 -13.39 16.41
N ALA A 471 -1.41 -14.37 16.01
CA ALA A 471 -1.19 -15.58 16.79
C ALA A 471 -0.65 -15.28 18.21
N LEU A 472 0.27 -14.33 18.34
CA LEU A 472 0.80 -13.88 19.63
C LEU A 472 -0.28 -13.22 20.51
N SER A 473 -1.24 -12.49 19.91
CA SER A 473 -2.39 -11.97 20.66
C SER A 473 -3.28 -13.09 21.21
N VAL A 474 -3.47 -14.17 20.45
CA VAL A 474 -4.22 -15.35 20.89
C VAL A 474 -3.46 -16.12 21.96
N LEU A 475 -2.13 -16.21 21.88
CA LEU A 475 -1.30 -16.80 22.93
C LEU A 475 -1.37 -15.99 24.24
N GLU A 476 -1.31 -14.65 24.17
CA GLU A 476 -1.49 -13.79 25.36
C GLU A 476 -2.91 -13.94 25.94
N TYR A 477 -3.92 -14.02 25.08
CA TYR A 477 -5.31 -14.33 25.47
C TYR A 477 -5.41 -15.68 26.16
N ALA A 478 -4.74 -16.72 25.64
CA ALA A 478 -4.74 -18.07 26.21
C ALA A 478 -3.95 -18.18 27.53
N GLY A 479 -3.29 -17.11 27.97
CA GLY A 479 -2.59 -17.04 29.26
C GLY A 479 -1.08 -17.32 29.17
N VAL A 480 -0.50 -17.40 27.97
CA VAL A 480 0.95 -17.53 27.80
C VAL A 480 1.64 -16.26 28.27
N LYS A 481 2.67 -16.42 29.11
CA LYS A 481 3.43 -15.29 29.67
C LYS A 481 4.70 -14.95 28.89
N THR A 482 5.35 -15.96 28.30
CA THR A 482 6.65 -15.82 27.65
C THR A 482 6.53 -16.13 26.17
N PHE A 483 6.48 -15.08 25.36
CA PHE A 483 6.40 -15.20 23.91
C PHE A 483 7.16 -14.06 23.24
N SER A 484 7.64 -14.30 22.03
CA SER A 484 8.30 -13.28 21.23
C SER A 484 7.90 -13.37 19.76
N PHE A 485 7.84 -12.20 19.13
CA PHE A 485 7.77 -12.02 17.69
C PHE A 485 9.18 -12.05 17.11
N LEU A 486 9.39 -12.84 16.06
CA LEU A 486 10.65 -12.83 15.31
C LEU A 486 10.68 -11.65 14.34
N LYS A 487 11.38 -10.58 14.73
CA LYS A 487 11.62 -9.41 13.89
C LYS A 487 12.34 -9.81 12.61
N GLY A 488 11.78 -9.42 11.47
CA GLY A 488 12.32 -9.74 10.15
C GLY A 488 11.79 -11.06 9.55
N GLY A 489 11.07 -11.86 10.34
CA GLY A 489 10.39 -13.07 9.90
C GLY A 489 11.27 -14.06 9.12
N ILE A 490 10.64 -14.84 8.23
CA ILE A 490 11.36 -15.81 7.39
C ILE A 490 12.26 -15.14 6.34
N GLN A 491 11.92 -13.92 5.91
CA GLN A 491 12.67 -13.25 4.85
C GLN A 491 14.04 -12.81 5.35
N THR A 492 14.13 -12.23 6.54
CA THR A 492 15.42 -11.86 7.14
C THR A 492 16.25 -13.10 7.47
N TRP A 493 15.62 -14.20 7.88
CA TRP A 493 16.30 -15.49 8.06
C TRP A 493 17.00 -15.95 6.77
N ARG A 494 16.28 -15.93 5.64
CA ARG A 494 16.82 -16.27 4.31
C ARG A 494 17.93 -15.31 3.86
N LEU A 495 17.70 -14.01 3.98
CA LEU A 495 18.68 -12.98 3.61
C LEU A 495 19.95 -13.05 4.48
N SER A 496 19.85 -13.60 5.69
CA SER A 496 21.00 -13.88 6.56
C SER A 496 21.77 -15.15 6.19
N GLY A 497 21.40 -15.83 5.09
CA GLY A 497 22.05 -17.05 4.63
C GLY A 497 21.84 -18.26 5.55
N LEU A 498 20.81 -18.23 6.40
CA LEU A 498 20.53 -19.31 7.34
C LEU A 498 19.70 -20.44 6.68
N PRO A 499 19.93 -21.71 7.08
CA PRO A 499 19.32 -22.86 6.42
C PRO A 499 17.80 -22.93 6.65
N LEU A 500 17.09 -23.50 5.69
CA LEU A 500 15.68 -23.88 5.80
C LEU A 500 15.56 -25.40 5.84
N SER A 501 14.53 -25.88 6.53
CA SER A 501 14.07 -27.27 6.51
C SER A 501 12.82 -27.40 5.66
N THR A 502 12.67 -28.54 4.99
CA THR A 502 11.40 -29.00 4.39
C THR A 502 10.87 -30.26 5.08
N LYS A 503 11.59 -30.74 6.11
CA LYS A 503 11.19 -31.93 6.88
C LYS A 503 10.09 -31.54 7.87
N PRO A 504 9.01 -32.32 7.99
CA PRO A 504 8.02 -32.10 9.03
C PRO A 504 8.66 -32.13 10.43
N THR A 505 8.39 -31.12 11.26
CA THR A 505 8.81 -31.11 12.66
C THR A 505 8.03 -32.17 13.44
N PRO A 506 8.69 -33.15 14.08
CA PRO A 506 8.01 -34.11 14.93
C PRO A 506 7.37 -33.39 16.12
N VAL A 507 6.05 -33.44 16.21
CA VAL A 507 5.30 -32.84 17.32
C VAL A 507 4.99 -33.90 18.36
N LYS A 508 5.44 -33.69 19.60
CA LYS A 508 4.95 -34.43 20.76
C LYS A 508 3.85 -33.61 21.40
N ALA A 509 2.63 -34.14 21.43
CA ALA A 509 1.52 -33.47 22.10
C ALA A 509 1.88 -33.13 23.55
N ALA A 510 1.50 -31.93 23.97
CA ALA A 510 1.70 -31.40 25.31
C ALA A 510 0.35 -31.01 25.91
N THR A 511 0.27 -30.99 27.24
CA THR A 511 -0.88 -30.36 27.91
C THR A 511 -0.73 -28.85 27.83
N PHE A 512 -1.76 -28.17 27.33
CA PHE A 512 -1.84 -26.73 27.34
C PHE A 512 -2.81 -26.29 28.45
N ASP A 513 -2.27 -25.85 29.59
CA ASP A 513 -3.06 -25.26 30.68
C ASP A 513 -3.52 -23.85 30.27
N ILE A 514 -4.74 -23.75 29.73
CA ILE A 514 -5.30 -22.50 29.24
C ILE A 514 -5.84 -21.65 30.39
N LYS A 515 -5.47 -20.36 30.40
CA LYS A 515 -5.93 -19.35 31.36
C LYS A 515 -6.45 -18.14 30.58
N PRO A 516 -7.68 -18.21 30.05
CA PRO A 516 -8.18 -17.21 29.12
C PRO A 516 -8.32 -15.85 29.81
N ARG A 517 -7.80 -14.81 29.15
CA ARG A 517 -7.90 -13.41 29.55
C ARG A 517 -9.08 -12.77 28.84
N THR A 518 -10.27 -13.12 29.29
CA THR A 518 -11.53 -12.74 28.64
C THR A 518 -11.75 -11.23 28.56
N GLU A 519 -11.05 -10.44 29.39
CA GLU A 519 -11.05 -8.98 29.32
C GLU A 519 -10.47 -8.41 28.01
N PHE A 520 -9.69 -9.20 27.27
CA PHE A 520 -9.08 -8.79 26.01
C PHE A 520 -10.02 -8.84 24.82
N VAL A 521 -11.15 -9.55 24.91
CA VAL A 521 -12.10 -9.69 23.82
C VAL A 521 -13.40 -9.01 24.19
N VAL A 522 -13.91 -8.17 23.29
CA VAL A 522 -15.17 -7.44 23.48
C VAL A 522 -16.12 -7.67 22.32
N ASP A 523 -17.42 -7.63 22.61
CA ASP A 523 -18.49 -7.86 21.65
C ASP A 523 -19.12 -6.56 21.13
N ASN A 524 -20.10 -6.68 20.22
CA ASN A 524 -20.82 -5.54 19.67
C ASN A 524 -21.60 -4.74 20.74
N HIS A 525 -22.11 -5.40 21.78
CA HIS A 525 -22.81 -4.70 22.87
C HIS A 525 -21.85 -3.81 23.66
N PHE A 526 -20.65 -4.29 23.93
CA PHE A 526 -19.60 -3.51 24.55
C PHE A 526 -19.23 -2.28 23.70
N ILE A 527 -19.07 -2.45 22.39
CA ILE A 527 -18.82 -1.33 21.47
C ILE A 527 -19.95 -0.30 21.57
N GLN A 528 -21.21 -0.71 21.40
CA GLN A 528 -22.37 0.18 21.42
C GLN A 528 -22.47 0.95 22.74
N LYS A 529 -22.17 0.31 23.87
CA LYS A 529 -22.23 0.93 25.20
C LYS A 529 -21.10 1.95 25.44
N ASN A 530 -19.93 1.76 24.83
CA ASN A 530 -18.72 2.50 25.17
C ASN A 530 -18.24 3.46 24.07
N MET A 531 -18.81 3.44 22.87
CA MET A 531 -18.33 4.25 21.74
C MET A 531 -18.36 5.77 21.97
N ASP A 532 -19.21 6.24 22.88
CA ASP A 532 -19.32 7.65 23.27
C ASP A 532 -18.59 7.97 24.60
N THR A 533 -17.82 7.01 25.16
CA THR A 533 -17.10 7.21 26.43
C THR A 533 -15.79 7.97 26.20
N PRO A 534 -15.53 9.12 26.86
CA PRO A 534 -14.36 9.97 26.58
C PRO A 534 -12.99 9.30 26.68
N ASN A 535 -12.84 8.31 27.57
CA ASN A 535 -11.59 7.57 27.80
C ASN A 535 -11.49 6.26 27.00
N VAL A 536 -12.42 6.01 26.08
CA VAL A 536 -12.40 4.87 25.17
C VAL A 536 -12.07 5.36 23.76
N VAL A 537 -11.17 4.68 23.08
CA VAL A 537 -10.88 4.93 21.66
C VAL A 537 -11.06 3.65 20.88
N ILE A 538 -12.03 3.65 19.95
CA ILE A 538 -12.20 2.57 18.98
C ILE A 538 -11.31 2.88 17.78
N VAL A 539 -10.43 1.98 17.42
CA VAL A 539 -9.46 2.13 16.34
C VAL A 539 -9.80 1.15 15.23
N ASP A 540 -10.21 1.67 14.08
CA ASP A 540 -10.38 0.91 12.86
C ASP A 540 -9.02 0.72 12.20
N ILE A 541 -8.54 -0.52 12.23
CA ILE A 541 -7.19 -0.87 11.77
C ILE A 541 -7.14 -1.30 10.31
N ARG A 542 -8.27 -1.21 9.59
CA ARG A 542 -8.33 -1.52 8.16
C ARG A 542 -7.67 -0.44 7.33
N THR A 543 -7.44 -0.76 6.08
CA THR A 543 -6.97 0.19 5.07
C THR A 543 -8.04 1.24 4.81
N LEU A 544 -7.62 2.42 4.33
CA LEU A 544 -8.51 3.56 4.13
C LEU A 544 -9.57 3.28 3.07
N ASP A 545 -9.28 2.48 2.04
CA ASP A 545 -10.29 2.08 1.06
C ASP A 545 -11.47 1.32 1.70
N GLN A 546 -11.22 0.49 2.70
CA GLN A 546 -12.27 -0.26 3.39
C GLN A 546 -13.07 0.64 4.35
N SER A 547 -12.36 1.45 5.16
CA SER A 547 -13.01 2.32 6.15
C SER A 547 -13.75 3.51 5.51
N LYS A 548 -13.30 3.99 4.34
CA LYS A 548 -13.93 5.08 3.56
C LYS A 548 -14.96 4.62 2.55
N LYS A 549 -15.48 3.39 2.67
CA LYS A 549 -16.55 2.86 1.82
C LYS A 549 -16.18 2.68 0.34
N LEU A 550 -14.90 2.66 0.00
CA LEU A 550 -14.44 2.43 -1.37
C LEU A 550 -14.41 0.94 -1.70
N THR A 551 -14.09 0.10 -0.71
CA THR A 551 -14.19 -1.35 -0.78
C THR A 551 -14.99 -1.89 0.41
N SER A 552 -15.56 -3.08 0.24
CA SER A 552 -16.17 -3.86 1.32
C SER A 552 -15.54 -5.23 1.38
N HIS A 553 -15.51 -5.82 2.57
CA HIS A 553 -15.21 -7.24 2.71
C HIS A 553 -16.30 -8.05 1.98
N PRO A 554 -15.98 -9.15 1.26
CA PRO A 554 -16.98 -9.93 0.51
C PRO A 554 -18.17 -10.43 1.35
N ASN A 555 -17.93 -10.70 2.64
CA ASN A 555 -18.95 -11.14 3.59
C ASN A 555 -19.63 -10.00 4.39
N ALA A 556 -19.32 -8.73 4.09
CA ALA A 556 -20.01 -7.57 4.65
C ALA A 556 -21.04 -7.05 3.65
N LEU A 557 -22.29 -6.88 4.10
CA LEU A 557 -23.39 -6.42 3.24
C LEU A 557 -23.25 -4.94 2.85
N ARG A 558 -22.52 -4.16 3.65
CA ARG A 558 -22.25 -2.74 3.39
C ARG A 558 -20.81 -2.36 3.72
N ALA A 559 -20.30 -1.42 2.94
CA ALA A 559 -19.04 -0.75 3.25
C ALA A 559 -19.25 0.32 4.34
N GLY A 560 -18.19 0.65 5.09
CA GLY A 560 -18.24 1.64 6.17
C GLY A 560 -17.36 1.27 7.33
N ARG A 561 -17.53 1.97 8.45
CA ARG A 561 -16.79 1.78 9.71
C ARG A 561 -17.65 2.14 10.91
N ILE A 562 -17.23 1.73 12.10
CA ILE A 562 -17.90 2.04 13.36
C ILE A 562 -17.90 3.58 13.55
N PRO A 563 -19.05 4.23 13.80
CA PRO A 563 -19.11 5.67 14.03
C PRO A 563 -18.16 6.11 15.16
N GLY A 564 -17.51 7.27 15.00
CA GLY A 564 -16.57 7.80 15.99
C GLY A 564 -15.20 7.08 16.04
N SER A 565 -15.01 5.96 15.35
CA SER A 565 -13.71 5.28 15.32
C SER A 565 -12.58 6.17 14.79
N VAL A 566 -11.35 5.88 15.19
CA VAL A 566 -10.12 6.48 14.66
C VAL A 566 -9.53 5.52 13.64
N GLU A 567 -9.23 5.99 12.43
CA GLU A 567 -8.56 5.18 11.41
C GLU A 567 -7.06 5.11 11.70
N PHE A 568 -6.50 3.90 11.77
CA PHE A 568 -5.06 3.66 11.81
C PHE A 568 -4.73 2.33 11.12
N PRO A 569 -4.43 2.31 9.81
CA PRO A 569 -4.19 1.07 9.09
C PRO A 569 -3.10 0.20 9.73
N VAL A 570 -3.32 -1.12 9.78
CA VAL A 570 -2.43 -2.09 10.44
C VAL A 570 -1.01 -2.04 9.88
N PHE A 571 -0.87 -1.78 8.58
CA PHE A 571 0.40 -1.65 7.89
C PHE A 571 1.21 -0.41 8.33
N GLY A 572 0.59 0.53 9.06
CA GLY A 572 1.29 1.62 9.72
C GLY A 572 2.03 1.21 11.01
N LEU A 573 1.79 0.01 11.53
CA LEU A 573 2.45 -0.54 12.74
C LEU A 573 3.69 -1.38 12.42
N PHE A 574 3.81 -1.84 11.19
CA PHE A 574 4.85 -2.76 10.72
C PHE A 574 5.66 -2.12 9.58
N MET A 575 6.71 -2.80 9.17
CA MET A 575 7.45 -2.56 7.94
C MET A 575 7.46 -3.83 7.09
N ASP A 576 7.94 -3.73 5.86
CA ASP A 576 8.12 -4.90 4.99
C ASP A 576 8.94 -5.99 5.69
N HIS A 577 8.70 -7.25 5.30
CA HIS A 577 9.44 -8.42 5.81
C HIS A 577 9.34 -8.62 7.31
N ALA A 578 8.17 -8.34 7.89
CA ALA A 578 7.92 -8.49 9.31
C ALA A 578 8.89 -7.66 10.20
N ASP A 579 9.39 -6.54 9.69
CA ASP A 579 10.22 -5.61 10.44
C ASP A 579 9.34 -4.58 11.19
N LEU A 580 9.93 -3.85 12.14
CA LEU A 580 9.25 -2.91 13.04
C LEU A 580 9.91 -1.54 12.99
N LYS A 581 9.08 -0.49 12.95
CA LYS A 581 9.55 0.89 13.16
C LYS A 581 10.03 1.06 14.61
N PRO A 582 10.97 1.98 14.88
CA PRO A 582 11.39 2.29 16.25
C PRO A 582 10.20 2.61 17.15
N PRO A 583 10.14 2.10 18.40
CA PRO A 583 8.98 2.29 19.28
C PRO A 583 8.58 3.75 19.50
N GLU A 584 9.54 4.67 19.56
CA GLU A 584 9.30 6.09 19.68
C GLU A 584 8.55 6.69 18.47
N GLN A 585 8.82 6.20 17.25
CA GLN A 585 8.09 6.61 16.04
C GLN A 585 6.65 6.11 16.05
N LEU A 586 6.44 4.86 16.49
CA LEU A 586 5.12 4.26 16.59
C LEU A 586 4.27 4.98 17.65
N LEU A 587 4.82 5.18 18.84
CA LEU A 587 4.16 5.93 19.92
C LEU A 587 3.82 7.36 19.50
N TYR A 588 4.72 8.03 18.78
CA TYR A 588 4.45 9.37 18.25
C TYR A 588 3.30 9.38 17.23
N SER A 589 3.29 8.39 16.32
CA SER A 589 2.23 8.25 15.30
C SER A 589 0.86 7.96 15.93
N LEU A 590 0.81 7.05 16.90
CA LEU A 590 -0.40 6.72 17.67
C LEU A 590 -0.91 7.93 18.47
N LYS A 591 -0.02 8.63 19.20
CA LYS A 591 -0.36 9.84 19.98
C LYS A 591 -0.97 10.92 19.07
N ASN A 592 -0.46 11.10 17.85
CA ASN A 592 -1.01 12.08 16.90
C ASN A 592 -2.40 11.75 16.37
N ARG A 593 -2.85 10.50 16.56
CA ARG A 593 -4.20 10.02 16.22
C ARG A 593 -5.10 9.94 17.46
N GLY A 594 -4.63 10.40 18.61
CA GLY A 594 -5.38 10.37 19.87
C GLY A 594 -5.42 8.99 20.54
N ILE A 595 -4.59 8.05 20.07
CA ILE A 595 -4.43 6.70 20.61
C ILE A 595 -3.29 6.76 21.62
N THR A 596 -3.65 6.82 22.90
CA THR A 596 -2.69 7.05 23.98
C THR A 596 -2.83 6.00 25.09
N PRO A 597 -1.75 5.65 25.81
CA PRO A 597 -1.78 4.53 26.76
C PRO A 597 -2.61 4.73 28.02
N ASP A 598 -3.07 5.96 28.28
CA ASP A 598 -3.99 6.31 29.37
C ASP A 598 -5.46 5.98 29.07
N LYS A 599 -5.77 5.53 27.85
CA LYS A 599 -7.12 5.19 27.40
C LYS A 599 -7.32 3.68 27.28
N THR A 600 -8.58 3.26 27.35
CA THR A 600 -9.00 1.96 26.84
C THR A 600 -8.97 1.99 25.31
N VAL A 601 -8.09 1.20 24.69
CA VAL A 601 -7.98 1.13 23.22
C VAL A 601 -8.66 -0.14 22.71
N ILE A 602 -9.68 0.01 21.88
CA ILE A 602 -10.41 -1.12 21.28
C ILE A 602 -10.09 -1.18 19.80
N LEU A 603 -9.54 -2.29 19.33
CA LEU A 603 -9.16 -2.46 17.93
C LEU A 603 -10.24 -3.24 17.19
N THR A 604 -10.54 -2.82 15.97
CA THR A 604 -11.51 -3.48 15.09
C THR A 604 -10.99 -3.58 13.66
N CYS A 605 -11.34 -4.64 12.95
CA CYS A 605 -11.07 -4.79 11.52
C CYS A 605 -12.30 -5.31 10.77
N ASN A 606 -12.17 -6.28 9.86
CA ASN A 606 -13.32 -6.98 9.28
C ASN A 606 -13.77 -8.18 10.12
N THR A 607 -12.83 -8.95 10.67
CA THR A 607 -13.07 -10.27 11.28
C THR A 607 -12.11 -10.61 12.44
N GLY A 608 -11.64 -9.60 13.18
CA GLY A 608 -10.80 -9.78 14.38
C GLY A 608 -9.28 -9.95 14.11
N THR A 609 -8.85 -10.47 12.97
CA THR A 609 -7.43 -10.86 12.77
C THR A 609 -6.44 -9.68 12.80
N TRP A 610 -6.64 -8.65 11.96
CA TRP A 610 -5.80 -7.45 12.01
C TRP A 610 -5.98 -6.67 13.32
N ALA A 611 -7.14 -6.77 13.98
CA ALA A 611 -7.35 -6.18 15.29
C ALA A 611 -6.45 -6.85 16.35
N GLY A 612 -6.31 -8.18 16.31
CA GLY A 612 -5.36 -8.90 17.17
C GLY A 612 -3.89 -8.61 16.83
N ALA A 613 -3.55 -8.41 15.55
CA ALA A 613 -2.21 -7.93 15.17
C ALA A 613 -1.89 -6.55 15.78
N GLY A 614 -2.84 -5.61 15.70
CA GLY A 614 -2.73 -4.33 16.39
C GLY A 614 -2.67 -4.49 17.91
N PHE A 615 -3.43 -5.42 18.48
CA PHE A 615 -3.45 -5.67 19.92
C PHE A 615 -2.05 -6.03 20.40
N PHE A 616 -1.41 -7.00 19.74
CA PHE A 616 -0.04 -7.38 20.07
C PHE A 616 0.91 -6.18 20.03
N MET A 617 0.82 -5.36 18.99
CA MET A 617 1.69 -4.18 18.84
C MET A 617 1.46 -3.13 19.92
N LEU A 618 0.21 -2.81 20.28
CA LEU A 618 -0.06 -1.87 21.36
C LEU A 618 0.42 -2.42 22.71
N ARG A 619 0.25 -3.72 22.94
CA ARG A 619 0.74 -4.39 24.15
C ARG A 619 2.27 -4.41 24.22
N TYR A 620 2.95 -4.61 23.09
CA TYR A 620 4.40 -4.46 22.95
C TYR A 620 4.85 -3.03 23.27
N LEU A 621 4.11 -2.02 22.81
CA LEU A 621 4.35 -0.61 23.10
C LEU A 621 3.93 -0.19 24.53
N GLY A 622 3.54 -1.13 25.38
CA GLY A 622 3.24 -0.89 26.78
C GLY A 622 1.86 -0.29 27.07
N PHE A 623 0.89 -0.42 26.16
CA PHE A 623 -0.50 -0.10 26.47
C PHE A 623 -1.09 -1.19 27.38
N GLU A 624 -1.72 -0.79 28.47
CA GLU A 624 -2.23 -1.72 29.49
C GLU A 624 -3.64 -2.22 29.19
N ASP A 625 -4.57 -1.31 28.89
CA ASP A 625 -5.98 -1.63 28.56
C ASP A 625 -6.21 -1.59 27.05
N VAL A 626 -5.86 -2.70 26.39
CA VAL A 626 -6.10 -2.93 24.96
C VAL A 626 -7.12 -4.06 24.82
N ARG A 627 -8.06 -3.92 23.90
CA ARG A 627 -9.12 -4.92 23.64
C ARG A 627 -9.29 -5.15 22.15
N MET A 628 -9.69 -6.37 21.80
CA MET A 628 -10.00 -6.81 20.44
C MET A 628 -11.51 -6.93 20.29
N HIS A 629 -12.07 -6.20 19.33
CA HIS A 629 -13.43 -6.39 18.88
C HIS A 629 -13.46 -7.53 17.86
N ASP A 630 -13.77 -8.75 18.31
CA ASP A 630 -13.57 -9.97 17.53
C ASP A 630 -14.53 -10.06 16.33
N ALA A 631 -15.82 -9.86 16.59
CA ALA A 631 -16.87 -9.81 15.56
C ALA A 631 -16.58 -8.74 14.48
N SER A 632 -15.92 -7.64 14.87
CA SER A 632 -15.38 -6.63 13.96
C SER A 632 -16.44 -6.04 13.02
N TRP A 633 -16.07 -5.45 11.87
CA TRP A 633 -17.02 -4.82 10.96
C TRP A 633 -18.10 -5.76 10.42
N VAL A 634 -17.75 -7.01 10.08
CA VAL A 634 -18.72 -8.00 9.55
C VAL A 634 -19.80 -8.34 10.58
N GLY A 635 -19.44 -8.45 11.86
CA GLY A 635 -20.41 -8.63 12.94
C GLY A 635 -21.18 -7.35 13.26
N TRP A 636 -20.47 -6.22 13.35
CA TRP A 636 -21.06 -4.92 13.71
C TRP A 636 -22.11 -4.45 12.72
N GLU A 637 -21.85 -4.55 11.41
CA GLU A 637 -22.77 -4.07 10.38
C GLU A 637 -24.11 -4.83 10.42
N LYS A 638 -24.06 -6.13 10.75
CA LYS A 638 -25.24 -6.97 10.98
C LYS A 638 -25.94 -6.60 12.28
N PHE A 639 -25.18 -6.38 13.36
CA PHE A 639 -25.69 -6.04 14.69
C PHE A 639 -26.54 -4.76 14.69
N VAL A 640 -26.07 -3.70 14.03
CA VAL A 640 -26.79 -2.41 14.00
C VAL A 640 -28.00 -2.39 13.05
N ARG A 641 -28.26 -3.46 12.31
CA ARG A 641 -29.39 -3.59 11.38
C ARG A 641 -30.72 -3.91 12.08
N TYR A 642 -30.69 -4.32 13.35
CA TYR A 642 -31.91 -4.64 14.09
C TYR A 642 -32.77 -3.38 14.35
N PRO A 643 -34.10 -3.45 14.11
CA PRO A 643 -35.01 -2.33 14.36
C PRO A 643 -34.99 -1.98 15.85
N GLY A 644 -34.33 -0.88 16.18
CA GLY A 644 -34.03 -0.46 17.56
C GLY A 644 -32.67 0.25 17.72
N CYS A 645 -31.75 0.07 16.77
CA CYS A 645 -30.48 0.80 16.79
C CYS A 645 -30.67 2.22 16.21
N ARG A 646 -30.48 3.26 17.04
CA ARG A 646 -30.71 4.68 16.70
C ARG A 646 -29.58 5.35 15.90
N TYR A 647 -28.64 4.59 15.35
CA TYR A 647 -27.47 5.14 14.64
C TYR A 647 -27.49 4.72 13.17
N PRO A 648 -27.80 5.64 12.22
CA PRO A 648 -27.83 5.36 10.78
C PRO A 648 -26.45 4.99 10.19
#